data_AF-A0A2N0B848-F1
#
_entry.id   AF-A0A2N0B848-F1
#
_cell.length_a   1.000
_cell.length_b   1.000
_cell.length_c   1.000
_cell.angle_alpha   90.00
_cell.angle_beta   90.00
_cell.angle_gamma   90.00
#
_symmetry.space_group_name_H-M   'P 1'
#
loop_
_entity.id
_entity.type
_entity.pdbx_description
1 polymer ?
#
loop_
_entity_poly.entity_id
_entity_poly.type
_entity_poly.pdbx_seq_one_letter_code
_entity_poly.pdbx_strand_id
1 'polypeptide(L)'
;MTIRVALTHETTYRYDRNVSLSPHVIRLRPAPHCKTSVVSYSLKVEPENQFLNWQQDPFGNFQARLVFPEKTKLLSVLVDLVVDMKVINPFDFFTEPSAENFPFEYENILKLELAPYLAPSEDGALLKSYMTSLKKEGYGNKKRIVDFIVELNRKVSRDIGYIIRMEPGVQTCEQSLEKRTGSCRDSSFLLVQVLRHFGLAARFVSGYLVQLRADQVPLEGPKGPEKDFTDLHAWAEVFLPGAGWVGMDPTSGLLTGEGHIPLAATPEPTSAAPIFGFADPAETEFEFRMEVERISESPRVTLPYTDSRWNDIKRRGKALDRKIKDLGIEISIGGEPTFVSDEDRQGAEWNHEALGESKFELSKDLMYRLQDEFTSGSMLQFSQGKWYPGEPIPRWNIGCFWRKDGETLWKDRSLFADVPDSPDENRRDPHKSSETLACAICRTLGIDLSYIVPMYEDNLYYIWKEGNLPFEMERKLSNAYDSLERQRILRVLDKGFKKEVAFAIPVYYNYLKEQWESSSWDLRRDRLFLVPGDSPAGLRIPFASISDRFREFPYFTSVEKKSPLPSRKRIEERIRKRLDLSPRTFGEKEPPIQSTLVVEARAGILHVFLPPVPSADVWVELIACIEQAALASGVPIRLEGYEPSADERIGLFKITPDPGVIEVNLHPSTSFEELESKTRILYEKSIESKLSTEKFQIDGRASGTGGGNHITVGALTPE
;
A
#
# COMPACT_ATOMS: atom_id res chain seq x y z
N MET A 1 16.12 11.17 -6.41
CA MET A 1 16.93 10.47 -7.45
C MET A 1 16.39 10.92 -8.79
N THR A 2 17.24 11.17 -9.79
CA THR A 2 16.80 11.84 -11.04
C THR A 2 17.30 11.05 -12.24
N ILE A 3 16.39 10.74 -13.17
CA ILE A 3 16.75 10.11 -14.44
C ILE A 3 17.15 11.22 -15.39
N ARG A 4 18.32 11.14 -16.00
CA ARG A 4 18.74 12.08 -17.03
C ARG A 4 18.48 11.47 -18.40
N VAL A 5 17.80 12.22 -19.25
CA VAL A 5 17.42 11.77 -20.59
C VAL A 5 17.93 12.73 -21.65
N ALA A 6 18.32 12.18 -22.80
CA ALA A 6 18.60 12.91 -24.02
C ALA A 6 17.42 12.72 -24.98
N LEU A 7 16.90 13.81 -25.51
CA LEU A 7 15.88 13.88 -26.54
C LEU A 7 16.52 14.40 -27.82
N THR A 8 16.23 13.74 -28.94
CA THR A 8 16.58 14.21 -30.28
C THR A 8 15.30 14.40 -31.09
N HIS A 9 15.13 15.58 -31.67
CA HIS A 9 14.07 15.93 -32.60
C HIS A 9 14.71 16.32 -33.92
N GLU A 10 14.35 15.63 -35.00
CA GLU A 10 14.72 16.01 -36.36
C GLU A 10 13.47 16.18 -37.24
N THR A 11 13.38 17.31 -37.94
CA THR A 11 12.35 17.56 -38.95
C THR A 11 13.01 17.93 -40.25
N THR A 12 12.72 17.19 -41.32
CA THR A 12 13.37 17.34 -42.62
C THR A 12 12.33 17.51 -43.71
N TYR A 13 12.48 18.58 -44.49
CA TYR A 13 11.72 18.87 -45.70
C TYR A 13 12.65 18.76 -46.90
N ARG A 14 12.35 17.84 -47.83
CA ARG A 14 13.08 17.65 -49.09
C ARG A 14 12.22 18.14 -50.24
N TYR A 15 12.75 19.08 -51.01
CA TYR A 15 12.07 19.66 -52.16
C TYR A 15 12.63 19.04 -53.46
N ASP A 16 11.74 18.74 -54.41
CA ASP A 16 12.12 18.24 -55.75
C ASP A 16 13.05 19.22 -56.51
N ARG A 17 12.94 20.51 -56.20
CA ARG A 17 13.68 21.62 -56.82
C ARG A 17 14.19 22.64 -55.80
N ASN A 18 15.07 23.54 -56.26
CA ASN A 18 15.55 24.66 -55.45
C ASN A 18 14.42 25.67 -55.18
N VAL A 19 14.00 25.77 -53.93
CA VAL A 19 12.96 26.70 -53.48
C VAL A 19 13.56 27.86 -52.68
N SER A 20 12.90 29.01 -52.76
CA SER A 20 13.14 30.12 -51.84
C SER A 20 12.38 29.86 -50.55
N LEU A 21 13.02 30.04 -49.41
CA LEU A 21 12.39 29.96 -48.09
C LEU A 21 12.13 31.38 -47.58
N SER A 22 10.89 31.68 -47.22
CA SER A 22 10.56 32.91 -46.50
C SER A 22 11.19 32.91 -45.11
N PRO A 23 11.17 34.03 -44.35
CA PRO A 23 11.64 34.01 -42.97
C PRO A 23 10.92 32.94 -42.14
N HIS A 24 11.69 32.02 -41.56
CA HIS A 24 11.16 30.96 -40.70
C HIS A 24 11.26 31.33 -39.23
N VAL A 25 10.36 30.79 -38.42
CA VAL A 25 10.36 30.89 -36.97
C VAL A 25 10.36 29.47 -36.40
N ILE A 26 11.35 29.17 -35.55
CA ILE A 26 11.48 27.88 -34.85
C ILE A 26 11.28 28.12 -33.35
N ARG A 27 10.33 27.41 -32.76
CA ARG A 27 9.96 27.44 -31.33
C ARG A 27 10.21 26.09 -30.67
N LEU A 28 11.39 25.53 -30.89
CA LEU A 28 11.79 24.22 -30.37
C LEU A 28 12.77 24.31 -29.19
N ARG A 29 12.87 25.49 -28.57
CA ARG A 29 13.65 25.70 -27.34
C ARG A 29 12.71 25.72 -26.13
N PRO A 30 12.99 24.96 -25.05
CA PRO A 30 12.19 25.01 -23.84
C PRO A 30 11.96 26.43 -23.32
N ALA A 31 10.70 26.72 -23.00
CA ALA A 31 10.25 28.02 -22.54
C ALA A 31 10.85 28.37 -21.16
N PRO A 32 10.99 29.67 -20.83
CA PRO A 32 11.56 30.09 -19.54
C PRO A 32 10.84 29.55 -18.30
N HIS A 33 9.55 29.23 -18.41
CA HIS A 33 8.72 28.72 -17.31
C HIS A 33 8.74 27.18 -17.19
N CYS A 34 9.59 26.48 -17.96
CA CYS A 34 9.77 25.05 -17.84
C CYS A 34 10.23 24.67 -16.43
N LYS A 35 9.45 23.81 -15.76
CA LYS A 35 9.81 23.30 -14.42
C LYS A 35 10.90 22.21 -14.48
N THR A 36 10.95 21.47 -15.58
CA THR A 36 11.95 20.42 -15.81
C THR A 36 13.32 21.05 -16.12
N SER A 37 14.35 20.62 -15.39
CA SER A 37 15.68 21.21 -15.49
C SER A 37 16.34 20.84 -16.83
N VAL A 38 16.53 21.84 -17.68
CA VAL A 38 17.25 21.71 -18.96
C VAL A 38 18.75 21.80 -18.73
N VAL A 39 19.46 20.70 -18.97
CA VAL A 39 20.91 20.58 -18.78
C VAL A 39 21.67 21.11 -19.98
N SER A 40 21.23 20.76 -21.19
CA SER A 40 21.80 21.27 -22.44
C SER A 40 20.75 21.33 -23.54
N TYR A 41 20.97 22.24 -24.48
CA TYR A 41 20.13 22.45 -25.67
C TYR A 41 21.02 22.79 -26.86
N SER A 42 20.74 22.19 -28.01
CA SER A 42 21.38 22.50 -29.29
C SER A 42 20.31 22.65 -30.37
N LEU A 43 20.55 23.57 -31.31
CA LEU A 43 19.76 23.75 -32.53
C LEU A 43 20.70 23.79 -33.72
N LYS A 44 20.58 22.80 -34.62
CA LYS A 44 21.23 22.80 -35.93
C LYS A 44 20.16 22.94 -37.00
N VAL A 45 20.38 23.85 -37.94
CA VAL A 45 19.48 24.04 -39.09
C VAL A 45 20.28 24.02 -40.37
N GLU A 46 19.79 23.27 -41.36
CA GLU A 46 20.36 23.20 -42.71
C GLU A 46 19.37 23.81 -43.71
N PRO A 47 19.82 24.62 -44.70
CA PRO A 47 21.23 24.92 -45.04
C PRO A 47 21.92 25.84 -44.03
N GLU A 48 23.26 25.74 -43.91
CA GLU A 48 24.11 26.40 -42.88
C GLU A 48 24.42 27.89 -43.11
N ASN A 49 24.15 28.42 -44.31
CA ASN A 49 24.38 29.84 -44.64
C ASN A 49 23.17 30.74 -44.34
N GLN A 50 22.41 30.44 -43.29
CA GLN A 50 21.24 31.19 -42.86
C GLN A 50 21.59 32.27 -41.84
N PHE A 51 20.88 33.39 -41.89
CA PHE A 51 20.91 34.36 -40.80
C PHE A 51 19.99 33.88 -39.68
N LEU A 52 20.52 33.65 -38.48
CA LEU A 52 19.77 33.24 -37.29
C LEU A 52 19.77 34.36 -36.25
N ASN A 53 18.57 34.72 -35.77
CA ASN A 53 18.41 35.67 -34.67
C ASN A 53 17.48 35.10 -33.59
N TRP A 54 17.96 34.99 -32.35
CA TRP A 54 17.16 34.59 -31.20
C TRP A 54 16.35 35.76 -30.66
N GLN A 55 15.07 35.52 -30.40
CA GLN A 55 14.14 36.52 -29.89
C GLN A 55 13.22 35.89 -28.83
N GLN A 56 12.51 36.74 -28.09
CA GLN A 56 11.32 36.35 -27.37
C GLN A 56 10.09 36.93 -28.08
N ASP A 57 9.04 36.13 -28.19
CA ASP A 57 7.74 36.63 -28.66
C ASP A 57 7.05 37.48 -27.57
N PRO A 58 5.92 38.16 -27.86
CA PRO A 58 5.21 38.97 -26.86
C PRO A 58 4.71 38.19 -25.63
N PHE A 59 4.72 36.87 -25.69
CA PHE A 59 4.29 35.97 -24.60
C PHE A 59 5.49 35.39 -23.82
N GLY A 60 6.72 35.80 -24.17
CA GLY A 60 7.96 35.39 -23.49
C GLY A 60 8.54 34.06 -23.98
N ASN A 61 8.01 33.46 -25.05
CA ASN A 61 8.53 32.21 -25.60
C ASN A 61 9.81 32.47 -26.40
N PHE A 62 10.79 31.57 -26.30
CA PHE A 62 11.98 31.66 -27.15
C PHE A 62 11.66 31.27 -28.59
N GLN A 63 12.06 32.11 -29.53
CA GLN A 63 11.94 31.82 -30.95
C GLN A 63 13.25 32.13 -31.70
N ALA A 64 13.69 31.21 -32.54
CA ALA A 64 14.75 31.47 -33.51
C ALA A 64 14.11 31.94 -34.81
N ARG A 65 14.45 33.17 -35.24
CA ARG A 65 14.03 33.71 -36.53
C ARG A 65 15.16 33.51 -37.54
N LEU A 66 14.87 32.79 -38.62
CA LEU A 66 15.83 32.44 -39.65
C LEU A 66 15.49 33.10 -40.98
N VAL A 67 16.50 33.58 -41.69
CA VAL A 67 16.38 34.08 -43.07
C VAL A 67 17.38 33.34 -43.94
N PHE A 68 16.90 32.74 -45.02
CA PHE A 68 17.71 31.96 -45.95
C PHE A 68 18.00 32.81 -47.20
N PRO A 69 19.27 33.19 -47.43
CA PRO A 69 19.63 34.03 -48.58
C PRO A 69 19.66 33.24 -49.90
N GLU A 70 19.94 31.93 -49.82
CA GLU A 70 20.09 31.06 -50.98
C GLU A 70 18.89 30.10 -51.13
N LYS A 71 18.60 29.71 -52.38
CA LYS A 71 17.60 28.67 -52.64
C LYS A 71 18.16 27.31 -52.24
N THR A 72 17.31 26.44 -51.70
CA THR A 72 17.71 25.12 -51.20
C THR A 72 16.75 24.02 -51.67
N LYS A 73 17.22 22.77 -51.67
CA LYS A 73 16.39 21.57 -51.80
C LYS A 73 16.08 20.90 -50.46
N LEU A 74 16.64 21.41 -49.38
CA LEU A 74 16.58 20.80 -48.06
C LEU A 74 16.35 21.88 -47.00
N LEU A 75 15.40 21.65 -46.12
CA LEU A 75 15.33 22.31 -44.82
C LEU A 75 15.34 21.21 -43.75
N SER A 76 16.42 21.11 -42.98
CA SER A 76 16.49 20.20 -41.82
C SER A 76 16.63 21.01 -40.54
N VAL A 77 15.86 20.65 -39.53
CA VAL A 77 15.89 21.24 -38.19
C VAL A 77 16.14 20.11 -37.20
N LEU A 78 17.31 20.12 -36.58
CA LEU A 78 17.75 19.16 -35.58
C LEU A 78 17.89 19.85 -34.22
N VAL A 79 17.23 19.29 -33.21
CA VAL A 79 17.30 19.71 -31.82
C VAL A 79 17.76 18.54 -30.96
N ASP A 80 18.80 18.79 -30.17
CA ASP A 80 19.22 17.89 -29.10
C ASP A 80 18.99 18.57 -27.75
N LEU A 81 18.34 17.86 -26.83
CA LEU A 81 17.93 18.38 -25.54
C LEU A 81 18.27 17.35 -24.45
N VAL A 82 19.00 17.76 -23.42
CA VAL A 82 19.24 16.92 -22.23
C VAL A 82 18.49 17.51 -21.05
N VAL A 83 17.67 16.70 -20.39
CA VAL A 83 16.88 17.13 -19.21
C VAL A 83 17.01 16.17 -18.04
N ASP A 84 16.86 16.71 -16.83
CA ASP A 84 16.73 15.92 -15.61
C ASP A 84 15.25 15.70 -15.29
N MET A 85 14.79 14.45 -15.45
CA MET A 85 13.44 13.99 -15.12
C MET A 85 13.33 13.80 -13.60
N LYS A 86 13.03 14.89 -12.89
CA LYS A 86 12.68 14.87 -11.47
C LYS A 86 11.16 14.84 -11.36
N VAL A 87 10.61 13.91 -10.58
CA VAL A 87 9.16 13.86 -10.32
C VAL A 87 8.68 15.21 -9.81
N ILE A 88 7.66 15.77 -10.46
CA ILE A 88 7.01 17.01 -10.04
C ILE A 88 5.61 16.65 -9.54
N ASN A 89 5.30 17.04 -8.30
CA ASN A 89 3.92 16.95 -7.81
C ASN A 89 3.09 18.02 -8.53
N PRO A 90 2.12 17.63 -9.40
CA PRO A 90 1.34 18.61 -10.15
C PRO A 90 0.37 19.40 -9.26
N PHE A 91 0.17 19.00 -8.01
CA PHE A 91 -0.66 19.67 -7.00
C PHE A 91 0.13 20.52 -6.01
N ASP A 92 1.45 20.63 -6.17
CA ASP A 92 2.31 21.43 -5.28
C ASP A 92 2.19 22.94 -5.59
N PHE A 93 1.04 23.49 -5.23
CA PHE A 93 0.72 24.91 -5.31
C PHE A 93 -0.37 25.28 -4.31
N PHE A 94 -0.49 26.57 -4.03
CA PHE A 94 -1.57 27.12 -3.23
C PHE A 94 -2.32 28.17 -4.04
N THR A 95 -3.62 28.28 -3.83
CA THR A 95 -4.45 29.32 -4.43
C THR A 95 -4.69 30.43 -3.43
N GLU A 96 -4.86 31.66 -3.90
CA GLU A 96 -5.32 32.74 -3.03
C GLU A 96 -6.71 32.43 -2.45
N PRO A 97 -7.05 32.93 -1.25
CA PRO A 97 -8.36 32.69 -0.63
C PRO A 97 -9.54 33.12 -1.51
N SER A 98 -9.37 34.15 -2.34
CA SER A 98 -10.35 34.63 -3.31
C SER A 98 -10.63 33.62 -4.43
N ALA A 99 -9.67 32.75 -4.75
CA ALA A 99 -9.72 31.78 -5.84
C ALA A 99 -9.79 30.32 -5.36
N GLU A 100 -9.93 30.07 -4.06
CA GLU A 100 -10.01 28.72 -3.49
C GLU A 100 -11.19 27.91 -4.06
N ASN A 101 -12.29 28.59 -4.37
CA ASN A 101 -13.49 27.99 -4.93
C ASN A 101 -13.87 28.65 -6.27
N PHE A 102 -14.23 27.83 -7.25
CA PHE A 102 -14.91 28.27 -8.45
C PHE A 102 -16.42 28.47 -8.17
N PRO A 103 -17.10 29.46 -8.77
CA PRO A 103 -16.53 30.57 -9.56
C PRO A 103 -15.85 31.62 -8.67
N PHE A 104 -14.80 32.25 -9.20
CA PHE A 104 -14.14 33.41 -8.62
C PHE A 104 -13.97 34.51 -9.67
N GLU A 105 -13.67 35.73 -9.23
CA GLU A 105 -13.35 36.85 -10.11
C GLU A 105 -11.88 37.25 -9.97
N TYR A 106 -11.21 37.50 -11.10
CA TYR A 106 -9.86 38.07 -11.11
C TYR A 106 -9.90 39.52 -10.65
N GLU A 107 -8.89 39.94 -9.89
CA GLU A 107 -8.67 41.34 -9.57
C GLU A 107 -8.57 42.19 -10.85
N ASN A 108 -9.08 43.42 -10.83
CA ASN A 108 -9.21 44.27 -12.02
C ASN A 108 -7.89 44.45 -12.79
N ILE A 109 -6.76 44.67 -12.10
CA ILE A 109 -5.45 44.86 -12.74
C ILE A 109 -5.02 43.54 -13.41
N LEU A 110 -5.06 42.44 -12.67
CA LEU A 110 -4.71 41.12 -13.18
C LEU A 110 -5.61 40.70 -14.37
N LYS A 111 -6.89 41.05 -14.32
CA LYS A 111 -7.84 40.80 -15.42
C LYS A 111 -7.45 41.55 -16.70
N LEU A 112 -6.93 42.78 -16.60
CA LEU A 112 -6.41 43.53 -17.74
C LEU A 112 -5.15 42.88 -18.31
N GLU A 113 -4.23 42.43 -17.45
CA GLU A 113 -3.00 41.73 -17.86
C GLU A 113 -3.29 40.38 -18.51
N LEU A 114 -4.36 39.69 -18.06
CA LEU A 114 -4.80 38.40 -18.60
C LEU A 114 -5.78 38.52 -19.78
N ALA A 115 -6.09 39.73 -20.26
CA ALA A 115 -7.13 39.94 -21.27
C ALA A 115 -7.00 39.06 -22.52
N PRO A 116 -5.80 38.84 -23.11
CA PRO A 116 -5.65 37.95 -24.26
C PRO A 116 -6.01 36.49 -23.98
N TYR A 117 -5.92 36.05 -22.72
CA TYR A 117 -6.16 34.68 -22.30
C TYR A 117 -7.59 34.42 -21.81
N LEU A 118 -8.39 35.49 -21.62
CA LEU A 118 -9.76 35.42 -21.12
C LEU A 118 -10.80 35.36 -22.25
N ALA A 119 -10.52 36.00 -23.39
CA ALA A 119 -11.49 36.13 -24.48
C ALA A 119 -11.62 34.81 -25.28
N PRO A 120 -12.80 34.17 -25.31
CA PRO A 120 -13.03 33.04 -26.21
C PRO A 120 -12.86 33.50 -27.66
N SER A 121 -12.08 32.75 -28.45
CA SER A 121 -11.90 33.02 -29.88
C SER A 121 -12.89 32.25 -30.76
N GLU A 122 -13.60 31.26 -30.19
CA GLU A 122 -14.67 30.52 -30.85
C GLU A 122 -15.98 30.52 -30.06
N ASP A 123 -17.12 30.61 -30.77
CA ASP A 123 -18.45 30.73 -30.17
C ASP A 123 -19.54 30.01 -31.01
N GLY A 124 -19.18 28.85 -31.58
CA GLY A 124 -20.04 28.03 -32.43
C GLY A 124 -21.23 27.37 -31.71
N ALA A 125 -22.14 26.78 -32.49
CA ALA A 125 -23.39 26.23 -31.97
C ALA A 125 -23.19 24.96 -31.14
N LEU A 126 -22.31 24.05 -31.57
CA LEU A 126 -21.97 22.85 -30.81
C LEU A 126 -21.23 23.21 -29.52
N LEU A 127 -20.31 24.20 -29.56
CA LEU A 127 -19.62 24.66 -28.36
C LEU A 127 -20.59 25.26 -27.33
N LYS A 128 -21.55 26.09 -27.76
CA LYS A 128 -22.62 26.61 -26.89
C LYS A 128 -23.47 25.50 -26.28
N SER A 129 -23.84 24.51 -27.08
CA SER A 129 -24.59 23.34 -26.62
C SER A 129 -23.79 22.53 -25.60
N TYR A 130 -22.49 22.34 -25.84
CA TYR A 130 -21.58 21.64 -24.95
C TYR A 130 -21.43 22.39 -23.61
N MET A 131 -21.20 23.70 -23.63
CA MET A 131 -21.19 24.54 -22.43
C MET A 131 -22.50 24.47 -21.64
N THR A 132 -23.64 24.39 -22.35
CA THR A 132 -24.96 24.23 -21.71
C THR A 132 -25.10 22.86 -21.04
N SER A 133 -24.58 21.79 -21.66
CA SER A 133 -24.54 20.44 -21.05
C SER A 133 -23.69 20.44 -19.79
N LEU A 134 -22.47 20.98 -19.85
CA LEU A 134 -21.59 21.07 -18.70
C LEU A 134 -22.26 21.81 -17.54
N LYS A 135 -22.93 22.94 -17.80
CA LYS A 135 -23.68 23.68 -16.77
C LYS A 135 -24.81 22.85 -16.15
N LYS A 136 -25.52 22.04 -16.95
CA LYS A 136 -26.57 21.13 -16.45
C LYS A 136 -26.00 19.99 -15.59
N GLU A 137 -24.79 19.53 -15.92
CA GLU A 137 -24.06 18.52 -15.14
C GLU A 137 -23.44 19.09 -13.85
N GLY A 138 -23.58 20.40 -13.61
CA GLY A 138 -23.14 21.07 -12.38
C GLY A 138 -21.79 21.79 -12.48
N TYR A 139 -21.13 21.76 -13.65
CA TYR A 139 -19.93 22.57 -13.91
C TYR A 139 -20.32 24.05 -13.95
N GLY A 140 -19.91 24.84 -12.95
CA GLY A 140 -20.51 26.15 -12.70
C GLY A 140 -20.86 26.40 -11.25
N ASN A 141 -21.18 25.32 -10.52
CA ASN A 141 -21.55 25.39 -9.12
C ASN A 141 -20.33 25.59 -8.22
N LYS A 142 -20.57 26.06 -6.99
CA LYS A 142 -19.52 26.27 -6.00
C LYS A 142 -18.75 24.97 -5.76
N LYS A 143 -17.45 24.98 -6.06
CA LYS A 143 -16.56 23.83 -5.86
C LYS A 143 -15.13 24.31 -5.64
N ARG A 144 -14.32 23.54 -4.91
CA ARG A 144 -12.89 23.82 -4.80
C ARG A 144 -12.27 23.85 -6.21
N ILE A 145 -11.49 24.89 -6.51
CA ILE A 145 -11.01 25.14 -7.87
C ILE A 145 -10.18 23.98 -8.44
N VAL A 146 -9.37 23.34 -7.58
CA VAL A 146 -8.55 22.17 -7.95
C VAL A 146 -9.42 21.01 -8.42
N ASP A 147 -10.48 20.69 -7.67
CA ASP A 147 -11.40 19.61 -8.04
C ASP A 147 -12.15 19.95 -9.33
N PHE A 148 -12.53 21.22 -9.52
CA PHE A 148 -13.20 21.69 -10.73
C PHE A 148 -12.32 21.50 -11.98
N ILE A 149 -11.05 21.94 -11.95
CA ILE A 149 -10.16 21.81 -13.12
C ILE A 149 -9.83 20.35 -13.41
N VAL A 150 -9.61 19.52 -12.38
CA VAL A 150 -9.33 18.09 -12.56
C VAL A 150 -10.52 17.38 -13.20
N GLU A 151 -11.73 17.63 -12.72
CA GLU A 151 -12.94 17.02 -13.28
C GLU A 151 -13.23 17.49 -14.69
N LEU A 152 -13.03 18.78 -14.99
CA LEU A 152 -13.23 19.34 -16.32
C LEU A 152 -12.24 18.74 -17.33
N ASN A 153 -10.96 18.62 -16.94
CA ASN A 153 -9.94 17.97 -17.77
C ASN A 153 -10.32 16.52 -18.10
N ARG A 154 -10.71 15.75 -17.08
CA ARG A 154 -11.17 14.36 -17.24
C ARG A 154 -12.47 14.27 -18.04
N LYS A 155 -13.31 15.31 -18.04
CA LYS A 155 -14.53 15.35 -18.85
C LYS A 155 -14.20 15.48 -20.33
N VAL A 156 -13.36 16.46 -20.70
CA VAL A 156 -12.93 16.65 -22.10
C VAL A 156 -12.21 15.40 -22.62
N SER A 157 -11.33 14.79 -21.82
CA SER A 157 -10.65 13.53 -22.17
C SER A 157 -11.60 12.36 -22.44
N ARG A 158 -12.72 12.28 -21.70
CA ARG A 158 -13.74 11.24 -21.93
C ARG A 158 -14.63 11.52 -23.13
N ASP A 159 -14.88 12.79 -23.43
CA ASP A 159 -15.80 13.19 -24.50
C ASP A 159 -15.14 13.21 -25.89
N ILE A 160 -13.83 13.41 -25.95
CA ILE A 160 -13.04 13.49 -27.19
C ILE A 160 -12.02 12.36 -27.23
N GLY A 161 -12.27 11.35 -28.08
CA GLY A 161 -11.34 10.25 -28.28
C GLY A 161 -10.04 10.67 -28.98
N TYR A 162 -8.90 10.15 -28.51
CA TYR A 162 -7.61 10.47 -29.09
C TYR A 162 -7.36 9.73 -30.42
N ILE A 163 -6.91 10.47 -31.44
CA ILE A 163 -6.44 9.93 -32.72
C ILE A 163 -5.17 10.65 -33.20
N ILE A 164 -4.30 9.93 -33.90
CA ILE A 164 -3.13 10.51 -34.58
C ILE A 164 -3.57 11.08 -35.92
N ARG A 165 -3.11 12.30 -36.23
CA ARG A 165 -3.51 13.04 -37.43
C ARG A 165 -2.34 13.76 -38.07
N MET A 166 -2.22 13.63 -39.38
CA MET A 166 -1.17 14.27 -40.18
C MET A 166 -1.62 15.58 -40.82
N GLU A 167 -2.93 15.92 -40.80
CA GLU A 167 -3.38 17.17 -41.41
C GLU A 167 -2.79 18.38 -40.67
N PRO A 168 -2.48 19.48 -41.37
CA PRO A 168 -1.98 20.69 -40.72
C PRO A 168 -3.08 21.41 -39.93
N GLY A 169 -2.67 22.20 -38.94
CA GLY A 169 -3.56 23.05 -38.13
C GLY A 169 -4.33 22.31 -37.04
N VAL A 170 -5.08 23.07 -36.25
CA VAL A 170 -5.90 22.56 -35.14
C VAL A 170 -7.36 22.50 -35.58
N GLN A 171 -8.11 21.47 -35.17
CA GLN A 171 -9.57 21.47 -35.35
C GLN A 171 -10.20 22.66 -34.63
N THR A 172 -11.21 23.24 -35.26
CA THR A 172 -12.15 24.12 -34.54
C THR A 172 -12.93 23.31 -33.50
N CYS A 173 -13.44 23.95 -32.46
CA CYS A 173 -14.26 23.32 -31.43
C CYS A 173 -15.50 22.65 -32.04
N GLU A 174 -16.11 23.24 -33.07
CA GLU A 174 -17.23 22.62 -33.79
C GLU A 174 -16.82 21.28 -34.41
N GLN A 175 -15.67 21.22 -35.08
CA GLN A 175 -15.15 19.97 -35.66
C GLN A 175 -14.82 18.93 -34.59
N SER A 176 -14.19 19.32 -33.48
CA SER A 176 -13.87 18.39 -32.40
C SER A 176 -15.12 17.84 -31.72
N LEU A 177 -16.13 18.68 -31.48
CA LEU A 177 -17.39 18.27 -30.86
C LEU A 177 -18.28 17.46 -31.80
N GLU A 178 -18.23 17.73 -33.11
CA GLU A 178 -18.93 16.94 -34.13
C GLU A 178 -18.30 15.55 -34.27
N LYS A 179 -16.98 15.48 -34.44
CA LYS A 179 -16.26 14.22 -34.65
C LYS A 179 -16.09 13.40 -33.37
N ARG A 180 -16.13 14.06 -32.21
CA ARG A 180 -15.78 13.50 -30.88
C ARG A 180 -14.43 12.80 -30.86
N THR A 181 -13.53 13.21 -31.75
CA THR A 181 -12.18 12.66 -31.88
C THR A 181 -11.22 13.74 -32.36
N GLY A 182 -9.99 13.72 -31.85
CA GLY A 182 -8.96 14.69 -32.19
C GLY A 182 -7.57 14.27 -31.74
N SER A 183 -6.54 14.97 -32.22
CA SER A 183 -5.18 14.82 -31.67
C SER A 183 -4.97 15.71 -30.44
N CYS A 184 -3.81 15.64 -29.80
CA CYS A 184 -3.52 16.37 -28.56
C CYS A 184 -3.76 17.89 -28.68
N ARG A 185 -3.42 18.49 -29.82
CA ARG A 185 -3.68 19.90 -30.13
C ARG A 185 -5.17 20.23 -30.23
N ASP A 186 -6.00 19.30 -30.72
CA ASP A 186 -7.43 19.52 -30.94
C ASP A 186 -8.16 19.57 -29.57
N SER A 187 -7.94 18.54 -28.74
CA SER A 187 -8.51 18.47 -27.38
C SER A 187 -8.02 19.61 -26.47
N SER A 188 -6.75 19.99 -26.60
CA SER A 188 -6.16 21.10 -25.84
C SER A 188 -6.79 22.43 -26.19
N PHE A 189 -6.99 22.71 -27.47
CA PHE A 189 -7.63 23.96 -27.89
C PHE A 189 -9.11 24.01 -27.47
N LEU A 190 -9.83 22.89 -27.59
CA LEU A 190 -11.20 22.80 -27.06
C LEU A 190 -11.24 23.11 -25.55
N LEU A 191 -10.32 22.54 -24.76
CA LEU A 191 -10.27 22.80 -23.32
C LEU A 191 -9.95 24.28 -23.02
N VAL A 192 -9.04 24.91 -23.76
CA VAL A 192 -8.76 26.36 -23.65
C VAL A 192 -10.03 27.17 -23.88
N GLN A 193 -10.80 26.89 -24.94
CA GLN A 193 -12.04 27.62 -25.21
C GLN A 193 -13.08 27.39 -24.11
N VAL A 194 -13.25 26.16 -23.64
CA VAL A 194 -14.19 25.82 -22.56
C VAL A 194 -13.84 26.57 -21.27
N LEU A 195 -12.57 26.63 -20.88
CA LEU A 195 -12.10 27.39 -19.72
C LEU A 195 -12.41 28.89 -19.85
N ARG A 196 -12.16 29.46 -21.03
CA ARG A 196 -12.47 30.87 -21.33
C ARG A 196 -13.97 31.16 -21.27
N HIS A 197 -14.81 30.25 -21.75
CA HIS A 197 -16.28 30.36 -21.62
C HIS A 197 -16.77 30.23 -20.17
N PHE A 198 -15.97 29.63 -19.27
CA PHE A 198 -16.19 29.66 -17.83
C PHE A 198 -15.59 30.90 -17.14
N GLY A 199 -14.97 31.81 -17.89
CA GLY A 199 -14.37 33.05 -17.37
C GLY A 199 -12.97 32.86 -16.79
N LEU A 200 -12.31 31.72 -17.05
CA LEU A 200 -10.95 31.45 -16.59
C LEU A 200 -9.93 31.77 -17.69
N ALA A 201 -8.83 32.43 -17.31
CA ALA A 201 -7.75 32.73 -18.23
C ALA A 201 -7.01 31.45 -18.61
N ALA A 202 -6.99 31.12 -19.91
CA ALA A 202 -6.39 29.90 -20.41
C ALA A 202 -5.53 30.13 -21.67
N ARG A 203 -4.46 29.34 -21.79
CA ARG A 203 -3.53 29.39 -22.93
C ARG A 203 -3.24 28.00 -23.49
N PHE A 204 -2.95 27.97 -24.78
CA PHE A 204 -2.52 26.78 -25.51
C PHE A 204 -1.01 26.63 -25.39
N VAL A 205 -0.54 25.43 -25.07
CA VAL A 205 0.89 25.14 -24.95
C VAL A 205 1.29 24.08 -25.97
N SER A 206 2.35 24.35 -26.73
CA SER A 206 3.05 23.39 -27.56
C SER A 206 4.38 23.04 -26.88
N GLY A 207 4.70 21.76 -26.80
CA GLY A 207 5.87 21.29 -26.10
C GLY A 207 6.36 19.91 -26.52
N TYR A 208 7.33 19.38 -25.78
CA TYR A 208 7.64 17.96 -25.80
C TYR A 208 6.90 17.24 -24.68
N LEU A 209 6.48 16.00 -24.96
CA LEU A 209 6.06 15.06 -23.93
C LEU A 209 7.04 13.90 -23.91
N VAL A 210 7.80 13.79 -22.82
CA VAL A 210 8.64 12.62 -22.53
C VAL A 210 7.90 11.73 -21.56
N GLN A 211 7.64 10.48 -21.94
CA GLN A 211 7.10 9.48 -21.03
C GLN A 211 8.06 8.30 -20.95
N LEU A 212 8.55 8.06 -19.74
CA LEU A 212 9.44 6.95 -19.46
C LEU A 212 8.62 5.73 -19.05
N ARG A 213 9.06 4.55 -19.48
CA ARG A 213 8.54 3.28 -19.00
C ARG A 213 8.77 3.18 -17.50
N ALA A 214 7.70 2.93 -16.74
CA ALA A 214 7.81 2.63 -15.32
C ALA A 214 8.66 1.36 -15.09
N ASP A 215 9.33 1.29 -13.94
CA ASP A 215 10.14 0.10 -13.61
C ASP A 215 9.28 -1.12 -13.32
N GLN A 216 8.14 -0.86 -12.71
CA GLN A 216 7.17 -1.85 -12.28
C GLN A 216 5.81 -1.45 -12.85
N VAL A 217 5.04 -2.46 -13.25
CA VAL A 217 3.68 -2.24 -13.73
C VAL A 217 2.82 -1.90 -12.51
N PRO A 218 2.12 -0.75 -12.50
CA PRO A 218 1.19 -0.42 -11.43
C PRO A 218 0.14 -1.53 -11.26
N LEU A 219 -0.18 -1.89 -10.01
CA LEU A 219 -1.26 -2.85 -9.73
C LEU A 219 -2.62 -2.30 -10.16
N GLU A 220 -2.83 -1.00 -9.94
CA GLU A 220 -4.04 -0.28 -10.30
C GLU A 220 -3.68 0.96 -11.15
N GLY A 221 -4.58 1.34 -12.05
CA GLY A 221 -4.39 2.50 -12.93
C GLY A 221 -3.76 2.19 -14.29
N PRO A 222 -3.47 3.22 -15.09
CA PRO A 222 -2.90 3.06 -16.43
C PRO A 222 -1.45 2.56 -16.34
N LYS A 223 -1.10 1.55 -17.14
CA LYS A 223 0.24 0.93 -17.16
C LYS A 223 1.38 1.87 -17.59
N GLY A 224 1.05 3.05 -18.12
CA GLY A 224 2.01 3.93 -18.80
C GLY A 224 2.48 3.33 -20.13
N PRO A 225 3.54 3.89 -20.75
CA PRO A 225 4.05 3.39 -22.00
C PRO A 225 4.89 2.12 -21.84
N GLU A 226 4.88 1.25 -22.86
CA GLU A 226 5.67 0.00 -22.88
C GLU A 226 7.17 0.23 -23.08
N LYS A 227 7.53 1.37 -23.66
CA LYS A 227 8.90 1.81 -23.91
C LYS A 227 9.02 3.31 -23.65
N ASP A 228 10.23 3.77 -23.38
CA ASP A 228 10.48 5.20 -23.36
C ASP A 228 10.12 5.80 -24.72
N PHE A 229 9.37 6.88 -24.69
CA PHE A 229 9.04 7.59 -25.92
C PHE A 229 8.95 9.08 -25.66
N THR A 230 9.09 9.81 -26.75
CA THR A 230 8.92 11.25 -26.77
C THR A 230 8.21 11.65 -28.05
N ASP A 231 7.36 12.66 -27.95
CA ASP A 231 6.70 13.26 -29.11
C ASP A 231 6.53 14.78 -28.91
N LEU A 232 6.24 15.49 -29.99
CA LEU A 232 5.64 16.80 -29.90
C LEU A 232 4.22 16.66 -29.34
N HIS A 233 3.90 17.50 -28.37
CA HIS A 233 2.63 17.42 -27.67
C HIS A 233 2.04 18.81 -27.43
N ALA A 234 0.76 18.83 -27.13
CA ALA A 234 0.05 20.04 -26.76
C ALA A 234 -0.85 19.80 -25.56
N TRP A 235 -1.00 20.83 -24.72
CA TRP A 235 -1.86 20.85 -23.54
C TRP A 235 -2.43 22.26 -23.32
N ALA A 236 -3.36 22.38 -22.36
CA ALA A 236 -3.90 23.65 -21.93
C ALA A 236 -3.28 24.07 -20.59
N GLU A 237 -3.11 25.37 -20.37
CA GLU A 237 -2.78 25.91 -19.05
C GLU A 237 -3.84 26.91 -18.61
N VAL A 238 -4.21 26.87 -17.33
CA VAL A 238 -5.15 27.81 -16.70
C VAL A 238 -4.43 28.65 -15.66
N PHE A 239 -4.67 29.96 -15.64
CA PHE A 239 -4.09 30.85 -14.64
C PHE A 239 -4.98 30.92 -13.39
N LEU A 240 -4.44 30.52 -12.25
CA LEU A 240 -5.11 30.61 -10.95
C LEU A 240 -4.33 31.57 -10.03
N PRO A 241 -4.99 32.57 -9.42
CA PRO A 241 -4.33 33.44 -8.43
C PRO A 241 -3.68 32.63 -7.30
N GLY A 242 -2.42 32.97 -6.97
CA GLY A 242 -1.57 32.20 -6.05
C GLY A 242 -0.78 31.07 -6.72
N ALA A 243 -1.42 30.24 -7.56
CA ALA A 243 -0.77 29.08 -8.17
C ALA A 243 -0.02 29.40 -9.48
N GLY A 244 -0.43 30.46 -10.17
CA GLY A 244 0.07 30.80 -11.51
C GLY A 244 -0.56 29.92 -12.59
N TRP A 245 0.22 29.60 -13.64
CA TRP A 245 -0.21 28.74 -14.74
C TRP A 245 -0.14 27.26 -14.33
N VAL A 246 -1.29 26.59 -14.34
CA VAL A 246 -1.43 25.16 -14.03
C VAL A 246 -1.76 24.40 -15.32
N GLY A 247 -0.93 23.40 -15.66
CA GLY A 247 -1.07 22.62 -16.89
C GLY A 247 -2.04 21.44 -16.76
N MET A 248 -2.85 21.28 -17.79
CA MET A 248 -3.93 20.30 -17.93
C MET A 248 -3.81 19.62 -19.29
N ASP A 249 -3.59 18.31 -19.30
CA ASP A 249 -3.53 17.52 -20.52
C ASP A 249 -4.87 16.79 -20.76
N PRO A 250 -5.74 17.29 -21.65
CA PRO A 250 -7.03 16.67 -21.93
C PRO A 250 -6.91 15.40 -22.77
N THR A 251 -5.71 15.05 -23.25
CA THR A 251 -5.49 13.77 -23.94
C THR A 251 -5.50 12.63 -22.92
N SER A 252 -4.79 12.80 -21.81
CA SER A 252 -4.70 11.81 -20.73
C SER A 252 -5.73 12.04 -19.61
N GLY A 253 -6.30 13.24 -19.51
CA GLY A 253 -7.15 13.65 -18.40
C GLY A 253 -6.36 13.94 -17.11
N LEU A 254 -5.02 14.04 -17.20
CA LEU A 254 -4.13 14.29 -16.07
C LEU A 254 -3.60 15.74 -16.08
N LEU A 255 -3.12 16.22 -14.94
CA LEU A 255 -2.34 17.45 -14.89
C LEU A 255 -0.94 17.20 -15.45
N THR A 256 -0.28 18.25 -15.95
CA THR A 256 1.06 18.16 -16.52
C THR A 256 2.11 17.84 -15.45
N GLY A 257 2.97 16.87 -15.74
CA GLY A 257 4.08 16.45 -14.87
C GLY A 257 5.44 16.84 -15.45
N GLU A 258 6.50 16.19 -14.98
CA GLU A 258 7.88 16.44 -15.41
C GLU A 258 8.18 16.11 -16.87
N GLY A 259 7.34 15.25 -17.48
CA GLY A 259 7.40 14.90 -18.90
C GLY A 259 6.95 16.01 -19.84
N HIS A 260 6.17 16.98 -19.36
CA HIS A 260 5.62 18.08 -20.16
C HIS A 260 6.62 19.24 -20.18
N ILE A 261 7.39 19.33 -21.26
CA ILE A 261 8.43 20.35 -21.45
C ILE A 261 7.87 21.46 -22.36
N PRO A 262 7.39 22.59 -21.83
CA PRO A 262 6.80 23.65 -22.64
C PRO A 262 7.84 24.27 -23.56
N LEU A 263 7.48 24.49 -24.82
CA LEU A 263 8.32 25.20 -25.80
C LEU A 263 7.72 26.59 -26.11
N ALA A 264 6.41 26.64 -26.38
CA ALA A 264 5.68 27.87 -26.61
C ALA A 264 4.28 27.82 -25.99
N ALA A 265 3.93 28.83 -25.21
CA ALA A 265 2.62 29.01 -24.60
C ALA A 265 1.98 30.32 -25.08
N THR A 266 0.83 30.23 -25.75
CA THR A 266 0.18 31.38 -26.42
C THR A 266 -1.34 31.33 -26.26
N PRO A 267 -2.05 32.46 -26.38
CA PRO A 267 -3.51 32.44 -26.38
C PRO A 267 -4.09 31.59 -27.51
N GLU A 268 -3.55 31.71 -28.72
CA GLU A 268 -4.03 31.01 -29.92
C GLU A 268 -2.99 30.02 -30.45
N PRO A 269 -3.41 28.84 -30.96
CA PRO A 269 -2.50 27.77 -31.36
C PRO A 269 -1.62 28.14 -32.56
N THR A 270 -2.07 29.04 -33.44
CA THR A 270 -1.30 29.51 -34.60
C THR A 270 0.03 30.16 -34.20
N SER A 271 0.07 30.80 -33.03
CA SER A 271 1.27 31.43 -32.50
C SER A 271 2.21 30.45 -31.79
N ALA A 272 1.74 29.24 -31.46
CA ALA A 272 2.53 28.18 -30.83
C ALA A 272 3.10 27.17 -31.83
N ALA A 273 2.92 27.37 -33.15
CA ALA A 273 3.44 26.46 -34.17
C ALA A 273 4.97 26.23 -33.98
N PRO A 274 5.42 24.96 -33.88
CA PRO A 274 6.84 24.63 -33.62
C PRO A 274 7.80 25.14 -34.70
N ILE A 275 7.39 25.04 -35.96
CA ILE A 275 8.09 25.60 -37.12
C ILE A 275 7.05 26.34 -37.95
N PHE A 276 7.30 27.60 -38.26
CA PHE A 276 6.43 28.42 -39.09
C PHE A 276 7.23 29.11 -40.19
N GLY A 277 6.76 29.00 -41.42
CA GLY A 277 7.38 29.61 -42.59
C GLY A 277 6.73 29.07 -43.87
N PHE A 278 7.01 29.73 -44.98
CA PHE A 278 6.57 29.35 -46.32
C PHE A 278 7.77 29.06 -47.22
N ALA A 279 7.60 28.12 -48.14
CA ALA A 279 8.49 27.84 -49.25
C ALA A 279 7.78 28.13 -50.59
N ASP A 280 8.54 28.35 -51.66
CA ASP A 280 7.98 28.34 -53.02
C ASP A 280 7.21 27.02 -53.26
N PRO A 281 6.10 27.01 -54.03
CA PRO A 281 5.38 25.78 -54.34
C PRO A 281 6.32 24.72 -54.92
N ALA A 282 6.38 23.54 -54.30
CA ALA A 282 7.23 22.43 -54.71
C ALA A 282 6.66 21.10 -54.20
N GLU A 283 7.01 20.00 -54.87
CA GLU A 283 6.75 18.69 -54.31
C GLU A 283 7.69 18.50 -53.11
N THR A 284 7.12 18.18 -51.94
CA THR A 284 7.85 18.15 -50.68
C THR A 284 7.70 16.78 -50.03
N GLU A 285 8.83 16.10 -49.83
CA GLU A 285 8.94 14.96 -48.92
C GLU A 285 9.16 15.47 -47.50
N PHE A 286 8.35 14.97 -46.56
CA PHE A 286 8.42 15.33 -45.15
C PHE A 286 8.83 14.11 -44.32
N GLU A 287 9.92 14.25 -43.59
CA GLU A 287 10.45 13.25 -42.67
C GLU A 287 10.53 13.84 -41.26
N PHE A 288 10.15 13.05 -40.26
CA PHE A 288 10.20 13.44 -38.86
C PHE A 288 10.72 12.28 -38.01
N ARG A 289 11.64 12.58 -37.08
CA ARG A 289 12.24 11.62 -36.18
C ARG A 289 12.30 12.20 -34.77
N MET A 290 11.82 11.43 -33.81
CA MET A 290 11.94 11.75 -32.38
C MET A 290 12.40 10.53 -31.59
N GLU A 291 13.43 10.73 -30.77
CA GLU A 291 14.04 9.69 -29.96
C GLU A 291 14.33 10.21 -28.56
N VAL A 292 14.24 9.31 -27.58
CA VAL A 292 14.65 9.56 -26.19
C VAL A 292 15.52 8.42 -25.70
N GLU A 293 16.59 8.76 -25.01
CA GLU A 293 17.52 7.81 -24.41
C GLU A 293 17.80 8.20 -22.96
N ARG A 294 17.84 7.21 -22.06
CA ARG A 294 18.27 7.41 -20.67
C ARG A 294 19.80 7.40 -20.62
N ILE A 295 20.40 8.56 -20.40
CA ILE A 295 21.87 8.70 -20.36
C ILE A 295 22.47 8.48 -18.97
N SER A 296 21.67 8.66 -17.92
CA SER A 296 22.10 8.38 -16.55
C SER A 296 20.92 8.03 -15.65
N GLU A 297 21.05 6.92 -14.93
CA GLU A 297 20.06 6.44 -13.97
C GLU A 297 20.71 6.17 -12.63
N SER A 298 20.22 6.84 -11.59
CA SER A 298 20.56 6.47 -10.22
C SER A 298 19.80 5.20 -9.82
N PRO A 299 20.42 4.28 -9.05
CA PRO A 299 19.73 3.18 -8.38
C PRO A 299 18.49 3.69 -7.64
N ARG A 300 17.39 2.96 -7.69
CA ARG A 300 16.13 3.30 -7.01
C ARG A 300 15.51 2.05 -6.40
N VAL A 301 14.58 2.19 -5.46
CA VAL A 301 14.01 1.02 -4.75
C VAL A 301 13.32 0.05 -5.71
N THR A 302 12.66 0.58 -6.74
CA THR A 302 11.98 -0.19 -7.79
C THR A 302 12.94 -0.83 -8.80
N LEU A 303 14.15 -0.30 -8.96
CA LEU A 303 15.19 -0.80 -9.87
C LEU A 303 16.61 -0.48 -9.32
N PRO A 304 17.09 -1.25 -8.33
CA PRO A 304 18.32 -0.92 -7.62
C PRO A 304 19.59 -1.29 -8.39
N TYR A 305 19.55 -2.36 -9.18
CA TYR A 305 20.69 -2.88 -9.92
C TYR A 305 20.33 -3.18 -11.37
N THR A 306 21.29 -3.01 -12.28
CA THR A 306 21.19 -3.53 -13.64
C THR A 306 21.27 -5.06 -13.63
N ASP A 307 20.70 -5.73 -14.64
CA ASP A 307 20.72 -7.19 -14.74
C ASP A 307 22.14 -7.77 -14.65
N SER A 308 23.10 -7.12 -15.30
CA SER A 308 24.51 -7.51 -15.26
C SER A 308 25.09 -7.46 -13.84
N ARG A 309 24.84 -6.36 -13.10
CA ARG A 309 25.28 -6.21 -11.71
C ARG A 309 24.57 -7.21 -10.78
N TRP A 310 23.27 -7.40 -10.96
CA TRP A 310 22.50 -8.37 -10.16
C TRP A 310 22.96 -9.80 -10.40
N ASN A 311 23.27 -10.17 -11.64
CA ASN A 311 23.83 -11.48 -11.97
C ASN A 311 25.24 -11.68 -11.37
N ASP A 312 26.07 -10.63 -11.26
CA ASP A 312 27.34 -10.72 -10.55
C ASP A 312 27.14 -10.93 -9.03
N ILE A 313 26.19 -10.21 -8.42
CA ILE A 313 25.82 -10.38 -7.00
C ILE A 313 25.39 -11.84 -6.75
N LYS A 314 24.48 -12.38 -7.56
CA LYS A 314 24.03 -13.78 -7.44
C LYS A 314 25.18 -14.77 -7.59
N ARG A 315 26.11 -14.53 -8.53
CA ARG A 315 27.29 -15.39 -8.73
C ARG A 315 28.20 -15.38 -7.50
N ARG A 316 28.45 -14.21 -6.91
CA ARG A 316 29.26 -14.04 -5.70
C ARG A 316 28.60 -14.67 -4.48
N GLY A 317 27.28 -14.52 -4.33
CA GLY A 317 26.50 -15.19 -3.29
C GLY A 317 26.67 -16.70 -3.33
N LYS A 318 26.50 -17.31 -4.52
CA LYS A 318 26.72 -18.76 -4.71
C LYS A 318 28.16 -19.20 -4.43
N ALA A 319 29.15 -18.36 -4.75
CA ALA A 319 30.55 -18.65 -4.43
C ALA A 319 30.82 -18.57 -2.92
N LEU A 320 30.18 -17.62 -2.22
CA LEU A 320 30.27 -17.49 -0.77
C LEU A 320 29.63 -18.68 -0.06
N ASP A 321 28.43 -19.11 -0.48
CA ASP A 321 27.75 -20.28 0.07
C ASP A 321 28.62 -21.55 -0.04
N ARG A 322 29.27 -21.76 -1.19
CA ARG A 322 30.21 -22.88 -1.38
C ARG A 322 31.38 -22.80 -0.39
N LYS A 323 31.97 -21.61 -0.25
CA LYS A 323 33.11 -21.41 0.66
C LYS A 323 32.73 -21.63 2.13
N ILE A 324 31.56 -21.16 2.54
CA ILE A 324 31.01 -21.38 3.89
C ILE A 324 30.85 -22.88 4.16
N LYS A 325 30.26 -23.59 3.18
CA LYS A 325 30.07 -25.04 3.26
C LYS A 325 31.40 -25.82 3.29
N ASP A 326 32.37 -25.46 2.47
CA ASP A 326 33.69 -26.10 2.41
C ASP A 326 34.48 -25.91 3.73
N LEU A 327 34.23 -24.81 4.45
CA LEU A 327 34.80 -24.54 5.76
C LEU A 327 34.01 -25.18 6.92
N GLY A 328 32.88 -25.84 6.64
CA GLY A 328 32.01 -26.43 7.67
C GLY A 328 31.38 -25.39 8.59
N ILE A 329 31.19 -24.16 8.12
CA ILE A 329 30.59 -23.07 8.91
C ILE A 329 29.07 -23.10 8.70
N GLU A 330 28.30 -23.06 9.78
CA GLU A 330 26.84 -22.92 9.75
C GLU A 330 26.45 -21.49 10.14
N ILE A 331 25.75 -20.79 9.25
CA ILE A 331 25.29 -19.42 9.46
C ILE A 331 23.78 -19.34 9.21
N SER A 332 23.10 -18.57 10.06
CA SER A 332 21.73 -18.13 9.86
C SER A 332 21.71 -16.62 9.56
N ILE A 333 20.91 -16.23 8.58
CA ILE A 333 20.72 -14.83 8.17
C ILE A 333 19.23 -14.50 8.32
N GLY A 334 18.92 -13.55 9.19
CA GLY A 334 17.58 -13.01 9.40
C GLY A 334 17.47 -11.56 8.92
N GLY A 335 16.24 -11.06 8.85
CA GLY A 335 15.97 -9.67 8.53
C GLY A 335 14.61 -9.23 9.06
N GLU A 336 14.51 -7.93 9.33
CA GLU A 336 13.31 -7.24 9.83
C GLU A 336 12.87 -6.14 8.85
N PRO A 337 12.55 -6.47 7.58
CA PRO A 337 12.07 -5.49 6.61
C PRO A 337 10.77 -4.83 7.07
N THR A 338 10.67 -3.54 6.80
CA THR A 338 9.52 -2.71 7.21
C THR A 338 8.76 -2.15 6.04
N PHE A 339 7.43 -2.04 6.20
CA PHE A 339 6.51 -1.61 5.14
C PHE A 339 5.49 -0.60 5.65
N VAL A 340 4.94 0.18 4.72
CA VAL A 340 3.88 1.18 4.95
C VAL A 340 2.76 1.01 3.92
N SER A 341 1.57 1.54 4.19
CA SER A 341 0.48 1.53 3.19
C SER A 341 0.89 2.29 1.93
N ASP A 342 0.57 1.72 0.77
CA ASP A 342 0.69 2.39 -0.52
C ASP A 342 -0.48 3.34 -0.80
N GLU A 343 -1.65 3.07 -0.21
CA GLU A 343 -2.89 3.81 -0.40
C GLU A 343 -3.01 5.05 0.50
N ASP A 344 -2.69 4.90 1.79
CA ASP A 344 -2.73 5.99 2.76
C ASP A 344 -1.37 6.17 3.45
N ARG A 345 -0.47 6.88 2.76
CA ARG A 345 0.85 7.22 3.31
C ARG A 345 0.80 8.33 4.36
N GLN A 346 -0.31 9.05 4.50
CA GLN A 346 -0.45 10.19 5.43
C GLN A 346 -1.16 9.82 6.74
N GLY A 347 -1.80 8.65 6.79
CA GLY A 347 -2.44 8.11 7.99
C GLY A 347 -1.52 8.12 9.20
N ALA A 348 -2.09 8.40 10.38
CA ALA A 348 -1.35 8.52 11.63
C ALA A 348 -0.59 7.22 11.97
N GLU A 349 -1.22 6.05 11.74
CA GLU A 349 -0.62 4.72 11.90
C GLU A 349 0.60 4.46 11.01
N TRP A 350 0.73 5.18 9.89
CA TRP A 350 1.87 5.06 8.95
C TRP A 350 2.92 6.14 9.16
N ASN A 351 2.72 7.04 10.12
CA ASN A 351 3.67 8.12 10.41
C ASN A 351 4.20 8.08 11.85
N HIS A 352 3.34 7.83 12.85
CA HIS A 352 3.75 7.88 14.25
C HIS A 352 2.98 6.96 15.21
N GLU A 353 1.77 6.51 14.87
CA GLU A 353 1.03 5.57 15.72
C GLU A 353 1.49 4.12 15.49
N ALA A 354 1.51 3.34 16.57
CA ALA A 354 1.87 1.93 16.49
C ALA A 354 0.73 1.10 15.89
N LEU A 355 -0.51 1.39 16.25
CA LEU A 355 -1.69 0.61 15.88
C LEU A 355 -2.60 1.41 14.94
N GLY A 356 -3.45 0.68 14.23
CA GLY A 356 -4.58 1.22 13.48
C GLY A 356 -5.25 0.10 12.68
N GLU A 357 -6.46 0.38 12.22
CA GLU A 357 -7.34 -0.63 11.61
C GLU A 357 -6.79 -1.08 10.25
N SER A 358 -6.39 -0.14 9.38
CA SER A 358 -5.85 -0.50 8.07
C SER A 358 -4.54 -1.26 8.21
N LYS A 359 -3.70 -0.91 9.20
CA LYS A 359 -2.44 -1.62 9.46
C LYS A 359 -2.66 -3.08 9.80
N PHE A 360 -3.66 -3.40 10.62
CA PHE A 360 -3.98 -4.79 10.94
C PHE A 360 -4.48 -5.56 9.70
N GLU A 361 -5.39 -4.96 8.92
CA GLU A 361 -5.95 -5.60 7.73
C GLU A 361 -4.90 -5.86 6.64
N LEU A 362 -4.04 -4.88 6.32
CA LEU A 362 -2.95 -5.07 5.35
C LEU A 362 -1.92 -6.10 5.83
N SER A 363 -1.66 -6.16 7.14
CA SER A 363 -0.76 -7.15 7.74
C SER A 363 -1.32 -8.56 7.68
N LYS A 364 -2.64 -8.73 7.83
CA LYS A 364 -3.30 -10.02 7.63
C LYS A 364 -3.22 -10.46 6.18
N ASP A 365 -3.54 -9.59 5.22
CA ASP A 365 -3.45 -9.93 3.78
C ASP A 365 -2.04 -10.38 3.42
N LEU A 366 -1.02 -9.64 3.85
CA LEU A 366 0.38 -10.02 3.68
C LEU A 366 0.68 -11.37 4.36
N MET A 367 0.21 -11.58 5.59
CA MET A 367 0.41 -12.84 6.31
C MET A 367 -0.14 -14.04 5.53
N TYR A 368 -1.36 -13.97 5.00
CA TYR A 368 -1.95 -15.08 4.23
C TYR A 368 -1.16 -15.37 2.95
N ARG A 369 -0.77 -14.33 2.21
CA ARG A 369 0.05 -14.50 0.99
C ARG A 369 1.40 -15.12 1.30
N LEU A 370 2.07 -14.67 2.36
CA LEU A 370 3.35 -15.25 2.79
C LEU A 370 3.20 -16.68 3.30
N GLN A 371 2.10 -16.98 3.99
CA GLN A 371 1.79 -18.32 4.45
C GLN A 371 1.72 -19.30 3.27
N ASP A 372 1.10 -18.89 2.16
CA ASP A 372 0.95 -19.70 0.94
C ASP A 372 2.27 -19.97 0.22
N GLU A 373 3.16 -18.98 0.20
CA GLU A 373 4.45 -19.09 -0.50
C GLU A 373 5.51 -19.84 0.33
N PHE A 374 5.53 -19.64 1.65
CA PHE A 374 6.60 -20.19 2.50
C PHE A 374 6.27 -21.52 3.16
N THR A 375 5.00 -21.87 3.29
CA THR A 375 4.60 -22.97 4.19
C THR A 375 3.52 -23.86 3.60
N SER A 376 3.47 -25.11 4.07
CA SER A 376 2.36 -26.03 3.83
C SER A 376 1.89 -26.61 5.15
N GLY A 377 0.57 -26.70 5.35
CA GLY A 377 -0.02 -27.23 6.58
C GLY A 377 0.30 -26.43 7.85
N SER A 378 0.52 -25.12 7.72
CA SER A 378 0.82 -24.18 8.80
C SER A 378 -0.42 -23.69 9.55
N MET A 379 -0.20 -23.08 10.71
CA MET A 379 -1.24 -22.44 11.51
C MET A 379 -0.90 -20.98 11.79
N LEU A 380 -1.92 -20.14 11.94
CA LEU A 380 -1.78 -18.76 12.37
C LEU A 380 -2.18 -18.61 13.85
N GLN A 381 -1.46 -17.76 14.56
CA GLN A 381 -1.75 -17.38 15.94
C GLN A 381 -1.71 -15.85 16.06
N PHE A 382 -2.75 -15.28 16.66
CA PHE A 382 -2.91 -13.84 16.88
C PHE A 382 -2.67 -13.55 18.36
N SER A 383 -1.43 -13.21 18.72
CA SER A 383 -1.01 -13.01 20.11
C SER A 383 -0.86 -11.52 20.45
N GLN A 384 -0.69 -11.22 21.75
CA GLN A 384 -0.26 -9.89 22.19
C GLN A 384 1.24 -9.71 21.92
N GLY A 385 1.59 -8.63 21.27
CA GLY A 385 2.95 -8.18 21.01
C GLY A 385 3.53 -7.37 22.17
N LYS A 386 4.55 -6.57 21.86
CA LYS A 386 5.20 -5.68 22.85
C LYS A 386 4.21 -4.64 23.36
N TRP A 387 4.34 -4.28 24.64
CA TRP A 387 3.57 -3.22 25.28
C TRP A 387 4.52 -2.21 25.91
N TYR A 388 4.49 -0.97 25.43
CA TYR A 388 5.39 0.08 25.89
C TYR A 388 4.70 1.02 26.91
N PRO A 389 5.46 1.61 27.85
CA PRO A 389 4.90 2.58 28.79
C PRO A 389 4.20 3.74 28.08
N GLY A 390 2.95 4.01 28.45
CA GLY A 390 2.12 5.08 27.87
C GLY A 390 1.14 4.62 26.79
N GLU A 391 1.26 3.38 26.28
CA GLU A 391 0.27 2.81 25.37
C GLU A 391 -0.94 2.25 26.16
N PRO A 392 -2.19 2.52 25.72
CA PRO A 392 -3.38 2.09 26.45
C PRO A 392 -3.62 0.58 26.37
N ILE A 393 -3.14 -0.08 25.31
CA ILE A 393 -3.30 -1.50 25.05
C ILE A 393 -1.99 -2.08 24.49
N PRO A 394 -1.70 -3.37 24.74
CA PRO A 394 -0.60 -4.07 24.08
C PRO A 394 -0.84 -4.12 22.56
N ARG A 395 0.26 -4.13 21.80
CA ARG A 395 0.21 -4.28 20.35
C ARG A 395 -0.25 -5.69 19.96
N TRP A 396 -0.66 -5.89 18.70
CA TRP A 396 -0.94 -7.24 18.18
C TRP A 396 0.34 -7.86 17.60
N ASN A 397 0.36 -9.19 17.47
CA ASN A 397 1.41 -9.98 16.81
C ASN A 397 0.74 -11.12 16.05
N ILE A 398 1.05 -11.26 14.76
CA ILE A 398 0.54 -12.36 13.93
C ILE A 398 1.72 -13.30 13.65
N GLY A 399 1.64 -14.54 14.14
CA GLY A 399 2.65 -15.56 13.93
C GLY A 399 2.16 -16.69 13.03
N CYS A 400 2.99 -17.09 12.08
CA CYS A 400 2.78 -18.28 11.26
C CYS A 400 3.75 -19.39 11.68
N PHE A 401 3.19 -20.55 12.06
CA PHE A 401 3.94 -21.70 12.55
C PHE A 401 3.76 -22.90 11.62
N TRP A 402 4.85 -23.63 11.34
CA TRP A 402 4.81 -24.88 10.57
C TRP A 402 5.86 -25.87 11.08
N ARG A 403 5.72 -27.14 10.71
CA ARG A 403 6.77 -28.12 11.02
C ARG A 403 7.78 -28.19 9.90
N LYS A 404 9.07 -28.16 10.26
CA LYS A 404 10.16 -28.25 9.28
C LYS A 404 10.30 -29.65 8.66
N ASP A 405 9.70 -30.67 9.25
CA ASP A 405 9.65 -32.03 8.70
C ASP A 405 8.57 -32.23 7.63
N GLY A 406 7.78 -31.20 7.31
CA GLY A 406 6.75 -31.25 6.27
C GLY A 406 5.42 -31.88 6.70
N GLU A 407 5.31 -32.36 7.95
CA GLU A 407 4.03 -32.82 8.50
C GLU A 407 3.10 -31.63 8.81
N THR A 408 1.79 -31.85 8.68
CA THR A 408 0.78 -30.80 8.85
C THR A 408 0.53 -30.48 10.33
N LEU A 409 0.63 -29.20 10.71
CA LEU A 409 0.10 -28.70 11.99
C LEU A 409 -1.41 -28.53 11.93
N TRP A 410 -1.89 -27.88 10.87
CA TRP A 410 -3.30 -27.55 10.66
C TRP A 410 -3.70 -27.86 9.20
N LYS A 411 -4.70 -28.73 9.03
CA LYS A 411 -5.18 -29.24 7.75
C LYS A 411 -6.24 -28.36 7.13
N ASP A 412 -7.25 -27.93 7.91
CA ASP A 412 -8.43 -27.27 7.36
C ASP A 412 -8.44 -25.77 7.67
N ARG A 413 -8.00 -24.97 6.69
CA ARG A 413 -7.96 -23.51 6.83
C ARG A 413 -9.33 -22.86 6.98
N SER A 414 -10.42 -23.51 6.54
CA SER A 414 -11.77 -22.96 6.69
C SER A 414 -12.21 -22.86 8.16
N LEU A 415 -11.49 -23.55 9.06
CA LEU A 415 -11.68 -23.47 10.49
C LEU A 415 -11.04 -22.23 11.13
N PHE A 416 -10.29 -21.40 10.40
CA PHE A 416 -9.82 -20.11 10.91
C PHE A 416 -10.85 -18.99 10.66
N ALA A 417 -11.06 -18.15 11.67
CA ALA A 417 -11.97 -17.01 11.59
C ALA A 417 -11.21 -15.73 11.18
N ASP A 418 -11.48 -15.22 9.97
CA ASP A 418 -10.69 -14.13 9.38
C ASP A 418 -11.26 -12.72 9.59
N VAL A 419 -12.57 -12.55 9.90
CA VAL A 419 -13.20 -11.23 10.10
C VAL A 419 -14.42 -11.31 11.05
N PRO A 420 -14.68 -10.31 11.92
CA PRO A 420 -16.04 -10.03 12.41
C PRO A 420 -16.88 -9.52 11.23
N ASP A 421 -18.05 -10.08 10.98
CA ASP A 421 -19.01 -9.63 9.94
C ASP A 421 -18.80 -10.14 8.52
N SER A 422 -19.24 -11.39 8.32
CA SER A 422 -20.25 -11.64 7.29
C SER A 422 -21.55 -11.98 8.01
N PRO A 423 -22.67 -11.28 7.75
CA PRO A 423 -23.97 -11.59 8.31
C PRO A 423 -24.51 -12.86 7.65
N ASP A 424 -23.96 -14.00 8.04
CA ASP A 424 -24.51 -15.29 7.67
C ASP A 424 -25.69 -15.57 8.62
N GLU A 425 -26.91 -15.40 8.14
CA GLU A 425 -28.19 -15.50 8.89
C GLU A 425 -28.38 -16.86 9.61
N ASN A 426 -27.50 -17.85 9.35
CA ASN A 426 -27.54 -19.19 9.92
C ASN A 426 -26.55 -19.45 11.08
N ARG A 427 -25.80 -18.45 11.58
CA ARG A 427 -24.82 -18.68 12.66
C ARG A 427 -25.46 -18.91 14.03
N ARG A 428 -25.11 -20.05 14.65
CA ARG A 428 -25.42 -20.42 16.04
C ARG A 428 -24.93 -19.35 17.02
N ASP A 429 -25.71 -19.08 18.08
CA ASP A 429 -25.35 -18.16 19.18
C ASP A 429 -23.88 -18.37 19.62
N PRO A 430 -22.98 -17.38 19.46
CA PRO A 430 -21.56 -17.50 19.78
C PRO A 430 -21.28 -18.01 21.20
N HIS A 431 -22.15 -17.71 22.17
CA HIS A 431 -22.00 -18.22 23.52
C HIS A 431 -22.28 -19.71 23.62
N LYS A 432 -23.36 -20.21 23.00
CA LYS A 432 -23.63 -21.66 22.93
C LYS A 432 -22.54 -22.38 22.14
N SER A 433 -21.97 -21.71 21.15
CA SER A 433 -20.85 -22.22 20.36
C SER A 433 -19.56 -22.33 21.20
N SER A 434 -19.31 -21.41 22.14
CA SER A 434 -18.13 -21.47 23.03
C SER A 434 -18.17 -22.66 24.01
N GLU A 435 -19.31 -22.96 24.61
CA GLU A 435 -19.49 -24.15 25.48
C GLU A 435 -19.35 -25.44 24.66
N THR A 436 -20.00 -25.48 23.48
CA THR A 436 -19.93 -26.64 22.58
C THR A 436 -18.49 -26.95 22.18
N LEU A 437 -17.71 -25.92 21.85
CA LEU A 437 -16.30 -26.04 21.52
C LEU A 437 -15.47 -26.48 22.73
N ALA A 438 -15.69 -25.90 23.92
CA ALA A 438 -15.02 -26.31 25.15
C ALA A 438 -15.26 -27.80 25.48
N CYS A 439 -16.51 -28.26 25.36
CA CYS A 439 -16.85 -29.68 25.52
C CYS A 439 -16.18 -30.56 24.46
N ALA A 440 -16.10 -30.12 23.21
CA ALA A 440 -15.41 -30.85 22.15
C ALA A 440 -13.90 -30.96 22.42
N ILE A 441 -13.27 -29.89 22.93
CA ILE A 441 -11.86 -29.88 23.33
C ILE A 441 -11.61 -30.86 24.49
N CYS A 442 -12.45 -30.86 25.53
CA CYS A 442 -12.35 -31.83 26.62
C CYS A 442 -12.41 -33.28 26.11
N ARG A 443 -13.34 -33.57 25.17
CA ARG A 443 -13.46 -34.91 24.58
C ARG A 443 -12.22 -35.33 23.79
N THR A 444 -11.64 -34.44 22.97
CA THR A 444 -10.43 -34.78 22.20
C THR A 444 -9.19 -34.95 23.10
N LEU A 445 -9.13 -34.23 24.22
CA LEU A 445 -8.10 -34.40 25.24
C LEU A 445 -8.33 -35.63 26.15
N GLY A 446 -9.54 -36.18 26.20
CA GLY A 446 -9.93 -37.27 27.10
C GLY A 446 -10.22 -36.83 28.54
N ILE A 447 -10.56 -35.55 28.72
CA ILE A 447 -10.86 -34.90 30.01
C ILE A 447 -12.38 -34.93 30.24
N ASP A 448 -12.79 -35.23 31.47
CA ASP A 448 -14.20 -35.17 31.89
C ASP A 448 -14.76 -33.74 31.83
N LEU A 449 -16.03 -33.61 31.43
CA LEU A 449 -16.68 -32.30 31.25
C LEU A 449 -16.86 -31.54 32.56
N SER A 450 -16.83 -32.22 33.72
CA SER A 450 -16.90 -31.60 35.05
C SER A 450 -15.73 -30.66 35.36
N TYR A 451 -14.63 -30.73 34.61
CA TYR A 451 -13.47 -29.84 34.76
C TYR A 451 -13.56 -28.53 33.97
N ILE A 452 -14.63 -28.33 33.19
CA ILE A 452 -14.87 -27.06 32.51
C ILE A 452 -15.32 -26.03 33.56
N VAL A 453 -14.63 -24.90 33.63
CA VAL A 453 -14.93 -23.82 34.58
C VAL A 453 -15.51 -22.61 33.84
N PRO A 454 -16.81 -22.30 33.99
CA PRO A 454 -17.39 -21.10 33.42
C PRO A 454 -16.83 -19.82 34.06
N MET A 455 -16.60 -18.81 33.23
CA MET A 455 -15.96 -17.55 33.61
C MET A 455 -16.91 -16.38 33.42
N TYR A 456 -16.84 -15.39 34.31
CA TYR A 456 -17.75 -14.25 34.36
C TYR A 456 -16.98 -12.92 34.50
N GLU A 457 -17.54 -11.83 33.99
CA GLU A 457 -17.06 -10.48 34.29
C GLU A 457 -17.40 -10.09 35.75
N ASP A 458 -16.52 -9.35 36.44
CA ASP A 458 -16.79 -8.92 37.82
C ASP A 458 -17.71 -7.68 37.87
N ASN A 459 -19.00 -7.95 37.96
CA ASN A 459 -20.04 -6.91 37.98
C ASN A 459 -19.87 -5.91 39.13
N LEU A 460 -19.42 -6.35 40.31
CA LEU A 460 -19.26 -5.47 41.47
C LEU A 460 -18.18 -4.43 41.21
N TYR A 461 -17.10 -4.84 40.54
CA TYR A 461 -16.04 -3.94 40.12
C TYR A 461 -16.57 -2.89 39.13
N TYR A 462 -17.27 -3.30 38.07
CA TYR A 462 -17.72 -2.38 37.04
C TYR A 462 -18.78 -1.38 37.56
N ILE A 463 -19.69 -1.79 38.43
CA ILE A 463 -20.66 -0.89 39.08
C ILE A 463 -19.96 0.11 40.00
N TRP A 464 -19.01 -0.35 40.82
CA TRP A 464 -18.19 0.54 41.65
C TRP A 464 -17.38 1.52 40.80
N LYS A 465 -16.81 1.06 39.68
CA LYS A 465 -16.01 1.88 38.77
C LYS A 465 -16.86 2.93 38.05
N GLU A 466 -18.06 2.58 37.59
CA GLU A 466 -19.03 3.51 37.01
C GLU A 466 -19.34 4.66 37.96
N GLY A 467 -19.60 4.36 39.24
CA GLY A 467 -19.87 5.37 40.26
C GLY A 467 -18.68 6.29 40.58
N ASN A 468 -17.46 5.94 40.16
CA ASN A 468 -16.26 6.77 40.30
C ASN A 468 -15.94 7.59 39.04
N LEU A 469 -16.63 7.38 37.92
CA LEU A 469 -16.41 8.18 36.71
C LEU A 469 -17.03 9.58 36.86
N PRO A 470 -16.36 10.65 36.38
CA PRO A 470 -16.89 12.00 36.47
C PRO A 470 -18.22 12.15 35.72
N PHE A 471 -19.14 12.97 36.26
CA PHE A 471 -20.40 13.30 35.59
C PHE A 471 -20.13 14.09 34.30
N GLU A 472 -20.77 13.70 33.20
CA GLU A 472 -20.56 14.22 31.83
C GLU A 472 -20.69 15.74 31.70
N MET A 473 -21.47 16.39 32.58
CA MET A 473 -21.72 17.83 32.55
C MET A 473 -20.59 18.68 33.15
N GLU A 474 -19.66 18.12 33.94
CA GLU A 474 -18.64 18.93 34.63
C GLU A 474 -17.25 18.90 33.99
N ARG A 475 -16.92 17.88 33.18
CA ARG A 475 -15.69 17.81 32.38
C ARG A 475 -15.94 16.95 31.14
N LYS A 476 -15.69 17.49 29.94
CA LYS A 476 -15.42 16.65 28.75
C LYS A 476 -14.43 15.56 29.20
N LEU A 477 -14.75 14.28 29.00
CA LEU A 477 -13.89 13.13 29.33
C LEU A 477 -12.43 13.50 29.03
N SER A 478 -11.63 13.70 30.07
CA SER A 478 -10.41 14.51 29.98
C SER A 478 -9.25 13.80 29.27
N ASN A 479 -9.41 12.53 28.89
CA ASN A 479 -8.45 11.75 28.13
C ASN A 479 -9.14 10.55 27.43
N ALA A 480 -8.44 9.91 26.48
CA ALA A 480 -8.93 8.76 25.73
C ALA A 480 -9.18 7.51 26.60
N TYR A 481 -8.46 7.39 27.73
CA TYR A 481 -8.56 6.27 28.65
C TYR A 481 -9.94 6.21 29.32
N ASP A 482 -10.43 7.34 29.83
CA ASP A 482 -11.74 7.42 30.50
C ASP A 482 -12.90 7.08 29.54
N SER A 483 -12.75 7.42 28.25
CA SER A 483 -13.72 7.08 27.20
C SER A 483 -13.77 5.57 26.91
N LEU A 484 -12.60 4.92 26.77
CA LEU A 484 -12.50 3.48 26.54
C LEU A 484 -13.09 2.69 27.72
N GLU A 485 -12.78 3.11 28.94
CA GLU A 485 -13.30 2.48 30.16
C GLU A 485 -14.84 2.56 30.24
N ARG A 486 -15.44 3.71 29.90
CA ARG A 486 -16.90 3.85 29.92
C ARG A 486 -17.57 2.99 28.84
N GLN A 487 -17.01 2.94 27.64
CA GLN A 487 -17.48 2.02 26.59
C GLN A 487 -17.39 0.56 27.01
N ARG A 488 -16.37 0.17 27.80
CA ARG A 488 -16.28 -1.18 28.38
C ARG A 488 -17.43 -1.45 29.34
N ILE A 489 -17.69 -0.55 30.29
CA ILE A 489 -18.77 -0.70 31.27
C ILE A 489 -20.12 -0.88 30.55
N LEU A 490 -20.41 -0.04 29.55
CA LEU A 490 -21.64 -0.15 28.74
C LEU A 490 -21.75 -1.50 28.03
N ARG A 491 -20.67 -2.00 27.42
CA ARG A 491 -20.65 -3.33 26.77
C ARG A 491 -20.93 -4.47 27.75
N VAL A 492 -20.43 -4.39 28.99
CA VAL A 492 -20.68 -5.41 30.03
C VAL A 492 -22.13 -5.34 30.51
N LEU A 493 -22.68 -4.13 30.69
CA LEU A 493 -24.08 -3.90 31.05
C LEU A 493 -25.04 -4.48 29.99
N ASP A 494 -24.80 -4.19 28.71
CA ASP A 494 -25.64 -4.63 27.59
C ASP A 494 -25.68 -6.16 27.42
N LYS A 495 -24.55 -6.85 27.69
CA LYS A 495 -24.46 -8.32 27.56
C LYS A 495 -25.14 -9.08 28.71
N GLY A 496 -25.47 -8.41 29.80
CA GLY A 496 -26.14 -8.98 30.96
C GLY A 496 -25.20 -9.68 31.95
N PHE A 497 -25.29 -9.26 33.21
CA PHE A 497 -24.39 -9.60 34.33
C PHE A 497 -24.30 -11.08 34.77
N LYS A 498 -25.17 -11.96 34.28
CA LYS A 498 -25.21 -13.38 34.70
C LYS A 498 -24.70 -14.35 33.65
N LYS A 499 -24.30 -13.86 32.47
CA LYS A 499 -23.93 -14.68 31.32
C LYS A 499 -22.46 -15.11 31.41
N GLU A 500 -22.20 -16.38 31.11
CA GLU A 500 -20.85 -16.90 30.93
C GLU A 500 -20.19 -16.22 29.73
N VAL A 501 -18.99 -15.66 29.93
CA VAL A 501 -18.24 -14.96 28.87
C VAL A 501 -17.15 -15.82 28.25
N ALA A 502 -16.62 -16.78 29.01
CA ALA A 502 -15.60 -17.72 28.56
C ALA A 502 -15.65 -19.02 29.38
N PHE A 503 -14.97 -20.05 28.88
CA PHE A 503 -14.82 -21.34 29.54
C PHE A 503 -13.34 -21.68 29.70
N ALA A 504 -12.90 -21.92 30.94
CA ALA A 504 -11.56 -22.36 31.26
C ALA A 504 -11.49 -23.88 31.37
N ILE A 505 -10.40 -24.46 30.85
CA ILE A 505 -10.09 -25.88 30.94
C ILE A 505 -8.66 -26.00 31.48
N PRO A 506 -8.48 -26.33 32.77
CA PRO A 506 -7.15 -26.60 33.32
C PRO A 506 -6.56 -27.83 32.63
N VAL A 507 -5.36 -27.71 32.06
CA VAL A 507 -4.73 -28.79 31.30
C VAL A 507 -3.28 -29.01 31.73
N TYR A 508 -2.92 -30.27 31.91
CA TYR A 508 -1.57 -30.70 32.23
C TYR A 508 -1.24 -31.95 31.43
N TYR A 509 -0.06 -32.01 30.82
CA TYR A 509 0.38 -33.21 30.12
C TYR A 509 1.23 -34.10 31.03
N ASN A 510 0.72 -35.29 31.36
CA ASN A 510 1.44 -36.27 32.15
C ASN A 510 2.31 -37.16 31.26
N TYR A 511 3.61 -36.87 31.22
CA TYR A 511 4.60 -37.61 30.42
C TYR A 511 4.74 -39.09 30.80
N LEU A 512 4.52 -39.46 32.07
CA LEU A 512 4.61 -40.86 32.51
C LEU A 512 3.45 -41.70 31.98
N LYS A 513 2.27 -41.08 31.84
CA LYS A 513 1.05 -41.74 31.36
C LYS A 513 0.76 -41.49 29.87
N GLU A 514 1.53 -40.60 29.23
CA GLU A 514 1.29 -40.05 27.88
C GLU A 514 -0.15 -39.53 27.69
N GLN A 515 -0.69 -38.82 28.69
CA GLN A 515 -2.09 -38.41 28.75
C GLN A 515 -2.25 -36.98 29.27
N TRP A 516 -3.30 -36.30 28.79
CA TRP A 516 -3.77 -35.05 29.37
C TRP A 516 -4.49 -35.32 30.68
N GLU A 517 -4.25 -34.48 31.69
CA GLU A 517 -4.91 -34.46 32.99
C GLU A 517 -5.52 -33.08 33.23
N SER A 518 -6.56 -33.03 34.06
CA SER A 518 -7.22 -31.82 34.50
C SER A 518 -7.45 -31.86 36.02
N SER A 519 -7.91 -30.75 36.60
CA SER A 519 -8.13 -30.61 38.04
C SER A 519 -9.33 -29.71 38.31
N SER A 520 -10.09 -30.02 39.36
CA SER A 520 -11.14 -29.14 39.86
C SER A 520 -10.51 -27.91 40.53
N TRP A 521 -11.20 -26.78 40.45
CA TRP A 521 -10.82 -25.54 41.14
C TRP A 521 -11.80 -25.27 42.27
N ASP A 522 -11.27 -24.99 43.46
CA ASP A 522 -12.07 -24.56 44.61
C ASP A 522 -12.23 -23.04 44.57
N LEU A 523 -13.41 -22.57 44.19
CA LEU A 523 -13.68 -21.16 43.90
C LEU A 523 -14.26 -20.46 45.12
N ARG A 524 -13.59 -19.41 45.63
CA ARG A 524 -14.01 -18.68 46.83
C ARG A 524 -15.39 -18.00 46.75
N ARG A 525 -15.93 -17.76 45.55
CA ARG A 525 -17.21 -17.06 45.30
C ARG A 525 -18.22 -17.95 44.56
N ASP A 526 -18.07 -19.27 44.62
CA ASP A 526 -18.82 -20.28 43.83
C ASP A 526 -18.68 -20.16 42.30
N ARG A 527 -18.06 -19.07 41.80
CA ARG A 527 -17.85 -18.74 40.39
C ARG A 527 -16.49 -18.08 40.20
N LEU A 528 -15.95 -18.20 38.99
CA LEU A 528 -14.70 -17.55 38.60
C LEU A 528 -14.98 -16.21 37.94
N PHE A 529 -14.60 -15.13 38.62
CA PHE A 529 -14.70 -13.77 38.09
C PHE A 529 -13.36 -13.34 37.49
N LEU A 530 -13.39 -12.81 36.28
CA LEU A 530 -12.20 -12.33 35.58
C LEU A 530 -11.66 -11.05 36.21
N VAL A 531 -10.33 -10.90 36.17
CA VAL A 531 -9.70 -9.60 36.37
C VAL A 531 -10.25 -8.64 35.31
N PRO A 532 -10.75 -7.45 35.69
CA PRO A 532 -11.31 -6.48 34.73
C PRO A 532 -10.27 -6.05 33.69
N GLY A 533 -10.69 -5.94 32.42
CA GLY A 533 -9.81 -5.51 31.32
C GLY A 533 -10.25 -6.00 29.95
N ASP A 534 -9.61 -5.52 28.89
CA ASP A 534 -9.88 -5.92 27.49
C ASP A 534 -8.95 -7.03 26.96
N SER A 535 -7.96 -7.47 27.74
CA SER A 535 -7.09 -8.60 27.38
C SER A 535 -7.90 -9.90 27.22
N PRO A 536 -7.40 -10.88 26.45
CA PRO A 536 -7.97 -12.22 26.43
C PRO A 536 -8.28 -12.79 27.80
N ALA A 537 -9.41 -13.49 27.94
CA ALA A 537 -9.83 -14.07 29.22
C ALA A 537 -8.75 -14.96 29.88
N GLY A 538 -7.92 -15.64 29.07
CA GLY A 538 -6.79 -16.45 29.57
C GLY A 538 -5.70 -15.66 30.32
N LEU A 539 -5.50 -14.37 30.02
CA LEU A 539 -4.58 -13.49 30.75
C LEU A 539 -5.24 -12.82 31.97
N ARG A 540 -6.57 -12.93 32.09
CA ARG A 540 -7.37 -12.28 33.13
C ARG A 540 -7.77 -13.24 34.25
N ILE A 541 -7.27 -14.48 34.28
CA ILE A 541 -7.59 -15.46 35.31
C ILE A 541 -6.94 -15.05 36.65
N PRO A 542 -7.71 -14.82 37.73
CA PRO A 542 -7.16 -14.49 39.03
C PRO A 542 -6.66 -15.75 39.76
N PHE A 543 -5.52 -16.30 39.35
CA PHE A 543 -4.97 -17.54 39.95
C PHE A 543 -4.84 -17.50 41.47
N ALA A 544 -4.49 -16.34 42.05
CA ALA A 544 -4.41 -16.14 43.50
C ALA A 544 -5.76 -16.32 44.24
N SER A 545 -6.89 -16.23 43.54
CA SER A 545 -8.21 -16.50 44.12
C SER A 545 -8.58 -17.99 44.11
N ILE A 546 -7.88 -18.81 43.31
CA ILE A 546 -8.10 -20.24 43.16
C ILE A 546 -7.23 -21.02 44.16
N SER A 547 -5.92 -20.75 44.17
CA SER A 547 -5.00 -21.42 45.10
C SER A 547 -3.71 -20.62 45.24
N ASP A 548 -3.06 -20.74 46.39
CA ASP A 548 -1.71 -20.21 46.63
C ASP A 548 -0.61 -21.18 46.13
N ARG A 549 -0.99 -22.41 45.78
CA ARG A 549 -0.08 -23.45 45.30
C ARG A 549 -0.70 -24.22 44.13
N PHE A 550 0.05 -24.31 43.03
CA PHE A 550 -0.31 -25.08 41.85
C PHE A 550 0.69 -26.21 41.60
N ARG A 551 0.29 -27.16 40.75
CA ARG A 551 1.17 -28.23 40.28
C ARG A 551 2.30 -27.63 39.44
N GLU A 552 3.53 -28.05 39.72
CA GLU A 552 4.70 -27.59 38.98
C GLU A 552 4.77 -28.21 37.58
N PHE A 553 5.19 -27.41 36.59
CA PHE A 553 5.48 -27.90 35.25
C PHE A 553 6.92 -28.43 35.17
N PRO A 554 7.15 -29.60 34.57
CA PRO A 554 8.49 -30.02 34.22
C PRO A 554 9.01 -29.10 33.10
N TYR A 555 10.03 -28.29 33.42
CA TYR A 555 10.76 -27.51 32.42
C TYR A 555 11.89 -28.37 31.84
N PHE A 556 11.80 -28.68 30.55
CA PHE A 556 12.87 -29.38 29.83
C PHE A 556 13.80 -28.35 29.19
N THR A 557 14.95 -28.12 29.83
CA THR A 557 15.98 -27.18 29.33
C THR A 557 17.15 -27.91 28.63
N SER A 558 16.93 -29.14 28.13
CA SER A 558 17.99 -29.88 27.46
C SER A 558 18.35 -29.23 26.13
N VAL A 559 19.66 -29.04 25.92
CA VAL A 559 20.26 -28.58 24.66
C VAL A 559 20.48 -29.75 23.70
N GLU A 560 20.38 -31.00 24.18
CA GLU A 560 20.59 -32.18 23.36
C GLU A 560 19.61 -32.28 22.18
N LYS A 561 20.11 -32.85 21.08
CA LYS A 561 19.33 -33.10 19.87
C LYS A 561 18.03 -33.85 20.18
N LYS A 562 16.90 -33.19 19.92
CA LYS A 562 15.56 -33.71 20.21
C LYS A 562 15.18 -34.81 19.23
N SER A 563 14.39 -35.77 19.68
CA SER A 563 13.79 -36.78 18.80
C SER A 563 12.80 -36.14 17.81
N PRO A 564 12.48 -36.81 16.69
CA PRO A 564 11.47 -36.33 15.76
C PRO A 564 10.11 -36.15 16.44
N LEU A 565 9.40 -35.07 16.10
CA LEU A 565 8.04 -34.81 16.56
C LEU A 565 7.10 -35.97 16.13
N PRO A 566 6.08 -36.34 16.93
CA PRO A 566 5.14 -37.37 16.55
C PRO A 566 4.43 -37.05 15.22
N SER A 567 4.25 -38.06 14.36
CA SER A 567 3.57 -37.90 13.08
C SER A 567 2.10 -37.56 13.25
N ARG A 568 1.51 -36.82 12.29
CA ARG A 568 0.11 -36.39 12.38
C ARG A 568 -0.84 -37.58 12.50
N LYS A 569 -0.57 -38.66 11.76
CA LYS A 569 -1.36 -39.90 11.82
C LYS A 569 -1.36 -40.53 13.22
N ARG A 570 -0.20 -40.59 13.88
CA ARG A 570 -0.07 -41.17 15.23
C ARG A 570 -0.83 -40.33 16.25
N ILE A 571 -0.82 -39.01 16.11
CA ILE A 571 -1.59 -38.10 16.97
C ILE A 571 -3.09 -38.33 16.76
N GLU A 572 -3.56 -38.43 15.52
CA GLU A 572 -4.96 -38.68 15.20
C GLU A 572 -5.45 -40.04 15.72
N GLU A 573 -4.62 -41.09 15.64
CA GLU A 573 -4.92 -42.39 16.24
C GLU A 573 -5.08 -42.30 17.77
N ARG A 574 -4.22 -41.52 18.44
CA ARG A 574 -4.35 -41.25 19.88
C ARG A 574 -5.65 -40.50 20.20
N ILE A 575 -6.01 -39.49 19.41
CA ILE A 575 -7.27 -38.73 19.59
C ILE A 575 -8.48 -39.65 19.40
N ARG A 576 -8.52 -40.46 18.33
CA ARG A 576 -9.62 -41.42 18.08
C ARG A 576 -9.77 -42.40 19.24
N LYS A 577 -8.66 -42.96 19.72
CA LYS A 577 -8.67 -43.86 20.88
C LYS A 577 -9.20 -43.19 22.14
N ARG A 578 -8.98 -41.88 22.34
CA ARG A 578 -9.56 -41.13 23.47
C ARG A 578 -11.06 -40.91 23.30
N LEU A 579 -11.50 -40.59 22.09
CA LEU A 579 -12.93 -40.40 21.77
C LEU A 579 -13.76 -41.67 21.95
N ASP A 580 -13.17 -42.85 21.73
CA ASP A 580 -13.83 -44.15 21.93
C ASP A 580 -13.91 -44.57 23.42
N LEU A 581 -13.16 -43.90 24.30
CA LEU A 581 -13.12 -44.18 25.73
C LEU A 581 -14.00 -43.20 26.50
N SER A 582 -14.55 -43.64 27.63
CA SER A 582 -15.20 -42.72 28.56
C SER A 582 -14.18 -41.68 29.05
N PRO A 583 -14.57 -40.39 29.15
CA PRO A 583 -13.72 -39.35 29.71
C PRO A 583 -13.21 -39.77 31.08
N ARG A 584 -11.95 -39.48 31.36
CA ARG A 584 -11.33 -39.87 32.62
C ARG A 584 -11.49 -38.75 33.64
N THR A 585 -11.92 -39.12 34.84
CA THR A 585 -11.77 -38.28 36.03
C THR A 585 -10.36 -38.47 36.59
N PHE A 586 -9.63 -37.38 36.77
CA PHE A 586 -8.29 -37.41 37.38
C PHE A 586 -8.42 -37.32 38.91
N GLY A 587 -7.47 -37.90 39.64
CA GLY A 587 -7.57 -38.01 41.10
C GLY A 587 -7.30 -36.69 41.82
N GLU A 588 -8.19 -36.29 42.73
CA GLU A 588 -8.19 -35.01 43.48
C GLU A 588 -7.15 -34.90 44.63
N LYS A 589 -6.03 -35.64 44.59
CA LYS A 589 -5.03 -35.64 45.69
C LYS A 589 -3.82 -34.73 45.46
N GLU A 590 -3.73 -34.07 44.30
CA GLU A 590 -2.61 -33.21 43.93
C GLU A 590 -3.03 -31.73 43.87
N PRO A 591 -2.09 -30.77 43.98
CA PRO A 591 -2.38 -29.35 43.82
C PRO A 591 -3.08 -29.05 42.47
N PRO A 592 -3.93 -28.01 42.40
CA PRO A 592 -4.64 -27.66 41.17
C PRO A 592 -3.68 -27.31 40.04
N ILE A 593 -4.13 -27.47 38.81
CA ILE A 593 -3.40 -27.14 37.59
C ILE A 593 -3.62 -25.67 37.26
N GLN A 594 -2.51 -24.96 36.97
CA GLN A 594 -2.53 -23.55 36.61
C GLN A 594 -2.66 -23.33 35.10
N SER A 595 -1.99 -24.15 34.30
CA SER A 595 -1.99 -23.97 32.84
C SER A 595 -3.40 -24.22 32.31
N THR A 596 -3.96 -23.20 31.66
CA THR A 596 -5.39 -23.16 31.37
C THR A 596 -5.62 -22.81 29.91
N LEU A 597 -6.32 -23.68 29.19
CA LEU A 597 -6.88 -23.36 27.89
C LEU A 597 -8.19 -22.62 28.10
N VAL A 598 -8.42 -21.53 27.36
CA VAL A 598 -9.67 -20.75 27.48
C VAL A 598 -10.36 -20.63 26.14
N VAL A 599 -11.68 -20.83 26.12
CA VAL A 599 -12.54 -20.56 24.97
C VAL A 599 -13.38 -19.33 25.27
N GLU A 600 -13.23 -18.26 24.48
CA GLU A 600 -13.88 -16.97 24.69
C GLU A 600 -14.58 -16.51 23.40
N ALA A 601 -15.84 -16.07 23.49
CA ALA A 601 -16.53 -15.42 22.38
C ALA A 601 -16.29 -13.90 22.44
N ARG A 602 -15.48 -13.36 21.51
CA ARG A 602 -15.08 -11.95 21.49
C ARG A 602 -15.29 -11.36 20.10
N ALA A 603 -16.00 -10.22 20.04
CA ALA A 603 -16.33 -9.52 18.78
C ALA A 603 -16.87 -10.46 17.67
N GLY A 604 -17.79 -11.36 18.00
CA GLY A 604 -18.39 -12.29 17.02
C GLY A 604 -17.50 -13.45 16.58
N ILE A 605 -16.27 -13.56 17.10
CA ILE A 605 -15.31 -14.63 16.82
C ILE A 605 -15.14 -15.50 18.06
N LEU A 606 -14.97 -16.82 17.87
CA LEU A 606 -14.52 -17.71 18.95
C LEU A 606 -13.00 -17.73 19.01
N HIS A 607 -12.47 -17.33 20.14
CA HIS A 607 -11.05 -17.37 20.44
C HIS A 607 -10.72 -18.59 21.30
N VAL A 608 -9.64 -19.28 20.96
CA VAL A 608 -9.04 -20.33 21.79
C VAL A 608 -7.68 -19.82 22.26
N PHE A 609 -7.61 -19.47 23.53
CA PHE A 609 -6.39 -19.05 24.20
C PHE A 609 -5.57 -20.28 24.58
N LEU A 610 -4.40 -20.41 23.96
CA LEU A 610 -3.49 -21.51 24.16
C LEU A 610 -2.76 -21.37 25.51
N PRO A 611 -2.73 -22.42 26.33
CA PRO A 611 -1.97 -22.48 27.57
C PRO A 611 -0.46 -22.60 27.32
N PRO A 612 0.39 -22.24 28.30
CA PRO A 612 1.79 -22.61 28.26
C PRO A 612 1.93 -24.15 28.35
N VAL A 613 2.73 -24.72 27.47
CA VAL A 613 2.99 -26.17 27.42
C VAL A 613 4.49 -26.46 27.51
N PRO A 614 4.89 -27.61 28.11
CA PRO A 614 6.28 -27.89 28.43
C PRO A 614 7.20 -28.19 27.23
N SER A 615 6.66 -28.68 26.10
CA SER A 615 7.45 -28.99 24.90
C SER A 615 6.66 -28.87 23.60
N ALA A 616 7.37 -28.76 22.48
CA ALA A 616 6.75 -28.71 21.15
C ALA A 616 5.96 -29.99 20.80
N ASP A 617 6.38 -31.17 21.28
CA ASP A 617 5.66 -32.43 21.05
C ASP A 617 4.24 -32.40 21.65
N VAL A 618 4.13 -31.85 22.86
CA VAL A 618 2.84 -31.65 23.56
C VAL A 618 2.03 -30.56 22.88
N TRP A 619 2.69 -29.49 22.44
CA TRP A 619 2.05 -28.40 21.72
C TRP A 619 1.39 -28.87 20.42
N VAL A 620 2.11 -29.61 19.57
CA VAL A 620 1.55 -30.15 18.32
C VAL A 620 0.35 -31.07 18.60
N GLU A 621 0.44 -31.91 19.64
CA GLU A 621 -0.68 -32.76 20.03
C GLU A 621 -1.91 -31.92 20.47
N LEU A 622 -1.69 -30.85 21.23
CA LEU A 622 -2.75 -29.91 21.63
C LEU A 622 -3.41 -29.24 20.42
N ILE A 623 -2.62 -28.72 19.48
CA ILE A 623 -3.12 -28.10 18.25
C ILE A 623 -3.98 -29.10 17.46
N ALA A 624 -3.54 -30.35 17.34
CA ALA A 624 -4.32 -31.40 16.68
C ALA A 624 -5.66 -31.69 17.39
N CYS A 625 -5.67 -31.69 18.72
CA CYS A 625 -6.88 -31.87 19.52
C CYS A 625 -7.86 -30.70 19.34
N ILE A 626 -7.36 -29.47 19.28
CA ILE A 626 -8.15 -28.26 19.06
C ILE A 626 -8.72 -28.24 17.63
N GLU A 627 -7.93 -28.59 16.62
CA GLU A 627 -8.41 -28.68 15.24
C GLU A 627 -9.56 -29.69 15.13
N GLN A 628 -9.43 -30.87 15.73
CA GLN A 628 -10.52 -31.85 15.72
C GLN A 628 -11.76 -31.39 16.49
N ALA A 629 -11.56 -30.67 17.59
CA ALA A 629 -12.68 -30.09 18.33
C ALA A 629 -13.41 -29.02 17.52
N ALA A 630 -12.67 -28.15 16.82
CA ALA A 630 -13.23 -27.14 15.92
C ALA A 630 -14.02 -27.79 14.78
N LEU A 631 -13.45 -28.80 14.12
CA LEU A 631 -14.12 -29.57 13.06
C LEU A 631 -15.41 -30.24 13.57
N ALA A 632 -15.36 -30.90 14.73
CA ALA A 632 -16.52 -31.55 15.32
C ALA A 632 -17.62 -30.56 15.75
N SER A 633 -17.23 -29.36 16.20
CA SER A 633 -18.19 -28.30 16.57
C SER A 633 -18.80 -27.61 15.35
N GLY A 634 -18.09 -27.62 14.21
CA GLY A 634 -18.46 -26.90 12.99
C GLY A 634 -18.34 -25.39 13.12
N VAL A 635 -17.45 -24.90 13.99
CA VAL A 635 -17.29 -23.47 14.29
C VAL A 635 -15.86 -23.04 13.98
N PRO A 636 -15.66 -21.97 13.19
CA PRO A 636 -14.34 -21.42 12.96
C PRO A 636 -13.83 -20.68 14.20
N ILE A 637 -12.52 -20.75 14.43
CA ILE A 637 -11.86 -20.25 15.64
C ILE A 637 -10.67 -19.37 15.29
N ARG A 638 -10.23 -18.58 16.28
CA ARG A 638 -8.96 -17.85 16.24
C ARG A 638 -8.07 -18.33 17.38
N LEU A 639 -6.84 -18.73 17.07
CA LEU A 639 -5.86 -19.13 18.06
C LEU A 639 -5.11 -17.91 18.60
N GLU A 640 -4.98 -17.83 19.91
CA GLU A 640 -4.24 -16.78 20.62
C GLU A 640 -3.54 -17.36 21.86
N GLY A 641 -2.93 -16.53 22.70
CA GLY A 641 -2.28 -16.96 23.94
C GLY A 641 -0.81 -17.33 23.78
N TYR A 642 -0.34 -18.30 24.55
CA TYR A 642 1.09 -18.62 24.64
C TYR A 642 1.60 -19.34 23.38
N GLU A 643 2.77 -18.94 22.92
CA GLU A 643 3.50 -19.61 21.83
C GLU A 643 4.24 -20.85 22.37
N PRO A 644 4.57 -21.84 21.52
CA PRO A 644 5.41 -22.96 21.94
C PRO A 644 6.80 -22.47 22.36
N SER A 645 7.44 -23.21 23.26
CA SER A 645 8.87 -23.02 23.57
C SER A 645 9.69 -23.05 22.28
N ALA A 646 10.74 -22.23 22.21
CA ALA A 646 11.64 -22.23 21.05
C ALA A 646 12.15 -23.66 20.76
N ASP A 647 11.91 -24.13 19.53
CA ASP A 647 12.21 -25.49 19.11
C ASP A 647 12.64 -25.49 17.64
N GLU A 648 13.81 -26.04 17.35
CA GLU A 648 14.39 -26.06 16.00
C GLU A 648 13.51 -26.79 14.96
N ARG A 649 12.62 -27.68 15.42
CA ARG A 649 11.73 -28.50 14.58
C ARG A 649 10.51 -27.70 14.07
N ILE A 650 10.23 -26.53 14.66
CA ILE A 650 9.13 -25.65 14.29
C ILE A 650 9.68 -24.41 13.58
N GLY A 651 9.14 -24.09 12.41
CA GLY A 651 9.38 -22.83 11.72
C GLY A 651 8.43 -21.75 12.21
N LEU A 652 8.91 -20.51 12.23
CA LEU A 652 8.16 -19.34 12.67
C LEU A 652 8.57 -18.11 11.87
N PHE A 653 7.60 -17.38 11.34
CA PHE A 653 7.77 -15.99 10.95
C PHE A 653 6.60 -15.15 11.49
N LYS A 654 6.84 -13.86 11.72
CA LYS A 654 5.87 -12.97 12.37
C LYS A 654 5.70 -11.66 11.62
N ILE A 655 4.52 -11.07 11.74
CA ILE A 655 4.26 -9.68 11.37
C ILE A 655 3.82 -8.93 12.62
N THR A 656 4.48 -7.82 12.91
CA THR A 656 4.24 -7.00 14.09
C THR A 656 4.11 -5.53 13.72
N PRO A 657 3.29 -4.76 14.44
CA PRO A 657 3.15 -3.33 14.22
C PRO A 657 4.19 -2.55 15.02
N ASP A 658 4.79 -1.57 14.37
CA ASP A 658 5.68 -0.59 15.00
C ASP A 658 5.21 0.84 14.67
N PRO A 659 5.66 1.87 15.42
CA PRO A 659 5.28 3.25 15.16
C PRO A 659 5.58 3.63 13.71
N GLY A 660 4.53 3.94 12.95
CA GLY A 660 4.63 4.35 11.56
C GLY A 660 4.97 3.26 10.54
N VAL A 661 5.11 1.98 10.93
CA VAL A 661 5.43 0.86 10.01
C VAL A 661 4.79 -0.45 10.45
N ILE A 662 4.80 -1.45 9.57
CA ILE A 662 4.74 -2.86 9.96
C ILE A 662 6.12 -3.49 9.77
N GLU A 663 6.46 -4.45 10.61
CA GLU A 663 7.73 -5.18 10.58
C GLU A 663 7.45 -6.65 10.29
N VAL A 664 8.18 -7.22 9.34
CA VAL A 664 8.09 -8.63 8.99
C VAL A 664 9.33 -9.36 9.46
N ASN A 665 9.17 -10.14 10.53
CA ASN A 665 10.22 -10.98 11.09
C ASN A 665 10.26 -12.31 10.35
N LEU A 666 11.10 -12.40 9.31
CA LEU A 666 11.23 -13.62 8.51
C LEU A 666 12.03 -14.71 9.24
N HIS A 667 11.69 -15.96 8.94
CA HIS A 667 12.46 -17.11 9.41
C HIS A 667 13.86 -17.13 8.77
N PRO A 668 14.92 -17.50 9.53
CA PRO A 668 16.29 -17.36 9.07
C PRO A 668 16.58 -18.16 7.80
N SER A 669 17.46 -17.62 6.94
CA SER A 669 18.02 -18.28 5.77
C SER A 669 19.41 -18.83 6.04
N THR A 670 19.75 -19.92 5.37
CA THR A 670 21.01 -20.66 5.53
C THR A 670 21.96 -20.52 4.34
N SER A 671 21.48 -19.87 3.27
CA SER A 671 22.24 -19.61 2.06
C SER A 671 21.81 -18.29 1.44
N PHE A 672 22.66 -17.73 0.59
CA PHE A 672 22.32 -16.54 -0.19
C PHE A 672 21.13 -16.79 -1.11
N GLU A 673 21.04 -17.97 -1.73
CA GLU A 673 19.92 -18.34 -2.62
C GLU A 673 18.58 -18.35 -1.87
N GLU A 674 18.57 -18.87 -0.64
CA GLU A 674 17.39 -18.85 0.22
C GLU A 674 17.03 -17.42 0.68
N LEU A 675 18.02 -16.62 1.06
CA LEU A 675 17.83 -15.21 1.43
C LEU A 675 17.24 -14.39 0.28
N GLU A 676 17.78 -14.54 -0.92
CA GLU A 676 17.32 -13.84 -2.12
C GLU A 676 15.88 -14.25 -2.47
N SER A 677 15.59 -15.54 -2.48
CA SER A 677 14.25 -16.05 -2.78
C SER A 677 13.20 -15.54 -1.78
N LYS A 678 13.47 -15.61 -0.47
CA LYS A 678 12.54 -15.12 0.55
C LYS A 678 12.34 -13.61 0.47
N THR A 679 13.41 -12.85 0.26
CA THR A 679 13.33 -11.39 0.13
C THR A 679 12.49 -11.01 -1.10
N ARG A 680 12.70 -11.69 -2.23
CA ARG A 680 11.92 -11.46 -3.45
C ARG A 680 10.44 -11.76 -3.24
N ILE A 681 10.11 -12.93 -2.68
CA ILE A 681 8.72 -13.30 -2.36
C ILE A 681 8.08 -12.27 -1.45
N LEU A 682 8.78 -11.84 -0.39
CA LEU A 682 8.27 -10.85 0.53
C LEU A 682 7.94 -9.53 -0.15
N TYR A 683 8.84 -9.00 -0.99
CA TYR A 683 8.63 -7.73 -1.66
C TYR A 683 7.50 -7.84 -2.69
N GLU A 684 7.45 -8.92 -3.48
CA GLU A 684 6.36 -9.19 -4.42
C GLU A 684 5.00 -9.24 -3.71
N LYS A 685 4.90 -10.01 -2.61
CA LYS A 685 3.65 -10.13 -1.84
C LYS A 685 3.29 -8.86 -1.08
N SER A 686 4.27 -8.06 -0.64
CA SER A 686 4.01 -6.76 -0.04
C SER A 686 3.35 -5.81 -1.04
N ILE A 687 3.86 -5.75 -2.27
CA ILE A 687 3.27 -4.92 -3.34
C ILE A 687 1.84 -5.38 -3.61
N GLU A 688 1.62 -6.69 -3.82
CA GLU A 688 0.27 -7.26 -4.01
C GLU A 688 -0.69 -6.96 -2.85
N SER A 689 -0.17 -6.79 -1.62
CA SER A 689 -0.94 -6.43 -0.42
C SER A 689 -1.05 -4.92 -0.22
N LYS A 690 -0.72 -4.11 -1.25
CA LYS A 690 -0.79 -2.64 -1.21
C LYS A 690 0.12 -2.02 -0.15
N LEU A 691 1.29 -2.62 0.05
CA LEU A 691 2.33 -2.14 0.94
C LEU A 691 3.56 -1.70 0.12
N SER A 692 4.25 -0.68 0.63
CA SER A 692 5.43 -0.09 0.01
C SER A 692 6.58 0.03 1.01
N THR A 693 7.80 0.14 0.48
CA THR A 693 9.02 0.39 1.25
C THR A 693 9.49 1.85 1.18
N GLU A 694 8.70 2.72 0.52
CA GLU A 694 8.99 4.13 0.35
C GLU A 694 7.92 5.02 1.01
N LYS A 695 8.36 6.11 1.62
CA LYS A 695 7.53 7.22 2.08
C LYS A 695 7.88 8.49 1.31
N PHE A 696 6.94 9.42 1.24
CA PHE A 696 7.18 10.75 0.72
C PHE A 696 7.10 11.75 1.87
N GLN A 697 8.15 12.54 2.03
CA GLN A 697 8.15 13.67 2.94
C GLN A 697 7.17 14.75 2.44
N ILE A 698 6.83 15.71 3.32
CA ILE A 698 5.90 16.81 2.97
C ILE A 698 6.39 17.60 1.74
N ASP A 699 7.70 17.70 1.53
CA ASP A 699 8.32 18.37 0.38
C ASP A 699 8.43 17.46 -0.87
N GLY A 700 7.76 16.30 -0.87
CA GLY A 700 7.74 15.35 -1.97
C GLY A 700 9.02 14.51 -2.11
N ARG A 701 9.99 14.63 -1.20
CA ARG A 701 11.19 13.77 -1.25
C ARG A 701 10.87 12.35 -0.84
N ALA A 702 11.26 11.39 -1.68
CA ALA A 702 11.22 9.97 -1.33
C ALA A 702 12.24 9.66 -0.22
N SER A 703 11.81 8.91 0.78
CA SER A 703 12.64 8.32 1.84
C SER A 703 12.25 6.86 2.05
N GLY A 704 13.13 6.07 2.70
CA GLY A 704 12.69 4.77 3.23
C GLY A 704 11.59 4.94 4.27
N THR A 705 10.98 3.83 4.67
CA THR A 705 9.92 3.78 5.71
C THR A 705 10.33 4.40 7.06
N GLY A 706 11.63 4.46 7.35
CA GLY A 706 12.20 4.90 8.61
C GLY A 706 12.32 3.80 9.67
N GLY A 707 11.88 2.57 9.36
CA GLY A 707 12.08 1.39 10.19
C GLY A 707 13.52 0.88 10.12
N GLY A 708 13.97 0.20 11.18
CA GLY A 708 15.29 -0.41 11.23
C GLY A 708 15.38 -1.62 10.30
N ASN A 709 15.91 -1.45 9.08
CA ASN A 709 16.15 -2.55 8.15
C ASN A 709 17.43 -3.31 8.56
N HIS A 710 17.38 -4.03 9.68
CA HIS A 710 18.52 -4.78 10.19
C HIS A 710 18.70 -6.10 9.44
N ILE A 711 19.97 -6.47 9.23
CA ILE A 711 20.37 -7.82 8.85
C ILE A 711 21.00 -8.45 10.09
N THR A 712 20.44 -9.55 10.55
CA THR A 712 20.98 -10.31 11.68
C THR A 712 21.72 -11.53 11.15
N VAL A 713 22.95 -11.75 11.62
CA VAL A 713 23.76 -12.92 11.27
C VAL A 713 24.08 -13.68 12.55
N GLY A 714 23.79 -14.98 12.58
CA GLY A 714 23.98 -15.83 13.75
C GLY A 714 24.16 -17.30 13.39
N ALA A 715 23.93 -18.17 14.38
CA ALA A 715 23.85 -19.62 14.19
C ALA A 715 22.38 -20.08 14.26
N LEU A 716 22.07 -21.29 13.77
CA LEU A 716 20.73 -21.88 13.91
C LEU A 716 20.55 -22.51 15.29
N THR A 717 21.64 -23.04 15.85
CA THR A 717 21.71 -23.68 17.15
C THR A 717 22.67 -22.90 18.07
N PRO A 718 22.47 -22.95 19.40
CA PRO A 718 23.43 -22.38 20.35
C PRO A 718 24.77 -23.14 20.43
N GLU A 719 24.80 -24.39 19.98
CA GLU A 719 25.99 -25.23 19.80
C GLU A 719 26.82 -24.76 18.60
#